data_AF-A0A522XTB5-F1
#
_entry.id   AF-A0A522XTB5-F1
#
_cell.length_a   1.000
_cell.length_b   1.000
_cell.length_c   1.000
_cell.angle_alpha   90.00
_cell.angle_beta   90.00
_cell.angle_gamma   90.00
#
_symmetry.space_group_name_H-M   'P 1'
#
loop_
_entity.id
_entity.type
_entity.pdbx_description
1 polymer ?
#
loop_
_entity_poly.entity_id
_entity_poly.type
_entity_poly.pdbx_seq_one_letter_code
_entity_poly.pdbx_strand_id
1 'polypeptide(L)'
;MLVALLALLVMGALAFLVSNLSPEFMQTYRQRKTDAALVQAREALIGYAVRFREANPNGANIPIVMYGFLPLPDLGTSRNNNVSCTTEGCDAANFTGNAANVSVIGRFPWRMLGTQPLRDGDGECLWYVISGSHQRIQQTTPMNWDTLGQLDLVVANGTTAMQSALATAHDRPIAIIFSPGPPLPGQDRKTSTTDTVSECGGNYDAKNYLDPTTATALGDVTNYLAGTNNASGVTGDTNPANDPDAPKTLSTQGIVNRQSDGRLWPSQCPTGASCTIAANDQGLALTGDMLFDTLRESSLFRLDINAMLDRMTDCLRDQGSITSAHPIPSAPCYDDSQDPQSYFSNYKDQLFVAACPGNCAATIDGTTPAAVCPAVLVFSSQRNKTNQVRLTAANKADPNNYLEAPNASSFIMTGATYAGISTFSRVTTPTSEYQDIVRCIPAGASFHSVDSPTLTALGFNQLSNYDATTRTLTLGSLNVTTSAVGAANAAALFGCTWTPEIRATGSGLRSYFKFNISSTGSPGPGFTFAAIDGDRNTASVCGAASQHLGYSGNNGSTPFISAPKIGVEFDTRRNFRSPPTLPLFLSPPFLPAGFDPSRIRSATAMSTLDNGRADPSYTGGHVGLVYWGNNAPISTGYACGTGCRTPSVCDTTDNLCKLPAEEDDNVHGQLPTSPALRPPPGNPPAPASVANPPPYPPPGVSKLDPNLSSTPTNQDIHVRVEIERTGYARRDDNSRLVKVVATSSIPLAGLPTIDSIALQDGDTVLVTAQTDAKTNGVYLASAGAWTRDASADEGIDLPPGTAWFIKAGSAHTGSLWRLQNSDVPVINNDALSIQRVRLPVKAVATSSVTLAGLTTVDGVALAAGDRVLVTKQNTMPPTPSANGVYIASSGVWFRAVPENTVAGMQAGATWFVSAGSNANSYWHLNNDATPGISTNITIQLATLNDLYSATVQTQVWMLADSATVANQIARMKTTTRAMAQLDPVVRYGQCAGSCPASNPSGQYCGGVEADSNRYCYTGQQPNLYDRQKIYDERGSACNSGIACSAGQFCGIDQSCYRPALRTLRLGFTNSQDSNDEVISITNLFSTELP
;
A
#
# COMPACT_ATOMS: atom_id res chain seq x y z
N MET A 1 50.33 -29.29 43.55
CA MET A 1 49.10 -30.07 43.85
C MET A 1 47.83 -29.44 43.29
N LEU A 2 47.56 -28.14 43.49
CA LEU A 2 46.34 -27.48 43.01
C LEU A 2 46.13 -27.60 41.47
N VAL A 3 47.19 -27.41 40.68
CA VAL A 3 47.13 -27.51 39.21
C VAL A 3 46.82 -28.93 38.73
N ALA A 4 47.33 -29.96 39.42
CA ALA A 4 47.05 -31.35 39.09
C ALA A 4 45.60 -31.75 39.46
N LEU A 5 45.08 -31.22 40.58
CA LEU A 5 43.68 -31.40 40.97
C LEU A 5 42.73 -30.69 39.99
N LEU A 6 43.08 -29.48 39.54
CA LEU A 6 42.31 -28.75 38.53
C LEU A 6 42.32 -29.48 37.19
N ALA A 7 43.46 -30.00 36.76
CA ALA A 7 43.58 -30.79 35.54
C ALA A 7 42.73 -32.08 35.60
N LEU A 8 42.71 -32.78 36.75
CA LEU A 8 41.88 -33.97 36.94
C LEU A 8 40.38 -33.64 37.01
N LEU A 9 39.99 -32.53 37.62
CA LEU A 9 38.59 -32.07 37.62
C LEU A 9 38.13 -31.65 36.22
N VAL A 10 38.98 -30.95 35.45
CA VAL A 10 38.70 -30.57 34.07
C VAL A 10 38.62 -31.82 33.19
N MET A 11 39.56 -32.76 33.30
CA MET A 11 39.51 -34.01 32.54
C MET A 11 38.34 -34.91 32.96
N GLY A 12 37.98 -34.95 34.24
CA GLY A 12 36.81 -35.67 34.75
C GLY A 12 35.50 -35.07 34.27
N ALA A 13 35.39 -33.74 34.26
CA ALA A 13 34.25 -33.02 33.69
C ALA A 13 34.17 -33.19 32.16
N LEU A 14 35.31 -33.17 31.45
CA LEU A 14 35.36 -33.44 30.01
C LEU A 14 34.96 -34.89 29.71
N ALA A 15 35.47 -35.87 30.46
CA ALA A 15 35.15 -37.28 30.30
C ALA A 15 33.66 -37.54 30.57
N PHE A 16 33.10 -36.92 31.61
CA PHE A 16 31.67 -36.96 31.91
C PHE A 16 30.82 -36.34 30.79
N LEU A 17 31.24 -35.19 30.25
CA LEU A 17 30.56 -34.54 29.13
C LEU A 17 30.62 -35.41 27.86
N VAL A 18 31.79 -35.97 27.54
CA VAL A 18 32.01 -36.85 26.38
C VAL A 18 31.23 -38.16 26.51
N SER A 19 31.12 -38.74 27.72
CA SER A 19 30.34 -39.96 27.95
C SER A 19 28.83 -39.76 27.87
N ASN A 20 28.34 -38.51 27.99
CA ASN A 20 26.93 -38.17 27.85
C ASN A 20 26.54 -37.71 26.42
N LEU A 21 27.50 -37.61 25.50
CA LEU A 21 27.22 -37.37 24.07
C LEU A 21 26.93 -38.70 23.38
N SER A 22 25.68 -39.16 23.45
CA SER A 22 25.28 -40.38 22.74
C SER A 22 25.31 -40.17 21.21
N PRO A 23 25.61 -41.21 20.41
CA PRO A 23 25.54 -41.14 18.95
C PRO A 23 24.18 -40.62 18.43
N GLU A 24 23.10 -40.99 19.11
CA GLU A 24 21.72 -40.58 18.78
C GLU A 24 21.52 -39.07 19.02
N PHE A 25 22.09 -38.52 20.10
CA PHE A 25 22.07 -37.08 20.36
C PHE A 25 22.81 -36.31 19.25
N MET A 26 23.98 -36.79 18.84
CA MET A 26 24.75 -36.15 17.76
C MET A 26 24.04 -36.24 16.40
N GLN A 27 23.41 -37.37 16.07
CA GLN A 27 22.60 -37.52 14.87
C GLN A 27 21.39 -36.56 14.87
N THR A 28 20.67 -36.49 15.99
CA THR A 28 19.54 -35.56 16.15
C THR A 28 19.98 -34.11 16.01
N TYR A 29 21.15 -33.75 16.55
CA TYR A 29 21.71 -32.40 16.43
C TYR A 29 22.08 -32.05 14.99
N ARG A 30 22.71 -32.98 14.24
CA ARG A 30 23.01 -32.79 12.82
C ARG A 30 21.74 -32.63 12.00
N GLN A 31 20.74 -33.48 12.23
CA GLN A 31 19.46 -33.41 11.54
C GLN A 31 18.77 -32.05 11.77
N ARG A 32 18.73 -31.56 13.03
CA ARG A 32 18.19 -30.22 13.32
C ARG A 32 18.93 -29.10 12.61
N LYS A 33 20.27 -29.21 12.46
CA LYS A 33 21.06 -28.25 11.69
C LYS A 33 20.72 -28.30 10.21
N THR A 34 20.62 -29.49 9.64
CA THR A 34 20.21 -29.69 8.24
C THR A 34 18.83 -29.11 7.99
N ASP A 35 17.84 -29.42 8.84
CA ASP A 35 16.47 -28.90 8.72
C ASP A 35 16.45 -27.37 8.79
N ALA A 36 17.19 -26.76 9.73
CA ALA A 36 17.28 -25.31 9.85
C ALA A 36 17.91 -24.66 8.61
N ALA A 37 18.97 -25.26 8.05
CA ALA A 37 19.63 -24.78 6.85
C ALA A 37 18.71 -24.87 5.61
N LEU A 38 18.01 -25.99 5.44
CA LEU A 38 17.05 -26.18 4.35
C LEU A 38 15.88 -25.19 4.43
N VAL A 39 15.29 -25.02 5.63
CA VAL A 39 14.22 -24.04 5.84
C VAL A 39 14.71 -22.62 5.54
N GLN A 40 15.87 -22.22 6.06
CA GLN A 40 16.43 -20.89 5.79
C GLN A 40 16.69 -20.67 4.28
N ALA A 41 17.16 -21.70 3.56
CA ALA A 41 17.35 -21.65 2.12
C ALA A 41 16.02 -21.47 1.36
N ARG A 42 14.97 -22.20 1.75
CA ARG A 42 13.63 -22.07 1.17
C ARG A 42 13.05 -20.67 1.40
N GLU A 43 13.10 -20.18 2.63
CA GLU A 43 12.61 -18.83 2.94
C GLU A 43 13.37 -17.74 2.18
N ALA A 44 14.67 -17.92 1.94
CA ALA A 44 15.46 -17.00 1.12
C ALA A 44 15.02 -17.00 -0.36
N LEU A 45 14.71 -18.17 -0.93
CA LEU A 45 14.19 -18.29 -2.30
C LEU A 45 12.79 -17.66 -2.43
N ILE A 46 11.90 -17.92 -1.47
CA ILE A 46 10.56 -17.31 -1.44
C ILE A 46 10.68 -15.78 -1.31
N GLY A 47 11.53 -15.31 -0.39
CA GLY A 47 11.79 -13.88 -0.21
C GLY A 47 12.36 -13.22 -1.47
N TYR A 48 13.18 -13.94 -2.24
CA TYR A 48 13.65 -13.49 -3.54
C TYR A 48 12.50 -13.37 -4.54
N ALA A 49 11.67 -14.40 -4.71
CA ALA A 49 10.56 -14.38 -5.67
C ALA A 49 9.53 -13.28 -5.36
N VAL A 50 9.24 -13.05 -4.07
CA VAL A 50 8.35 -11.96 -3.61
C VAL A 50 8.92 -10.58 -3.92
N ARG A 51 10.25 -10.43 -3.95
CA ARG A 51 10.91 -9.17 -4.28
C ARG A 51 11.34 -9.06 -5.74
N PHE A 52 11.20 -10.11 -6.54
CA PHE A 52 11.80 -10.23 -7.86
C PHE A 52 11.42 -9.06 -8.78
N ARG A 53 10.12 -8.73 -8.84
CA ARG A 53 9.59 -7.60 -9.62
C ARG A 53 10.19 -6.26 -9.20
N GLU A 54 10.38 -6.07 -7.90
CA GLU A 54 10.72 -4.79 -7.28
C GLU A 54 12.24 -4.55 -7.17
N ALA A 55 13.03 -5.61 -7.02
CA ALA A 55 14.40 -5.55 -6.55
C ALA A 55 15.45 -5.33 -7.65
N ASN A 56 15.08 -5.04 -8.90
CA ASN A 56 16.03 -4.98 -10.01
C ASN A 56 16.35 -3.52 -10.43
N PRO A 57 17.47 -2.94 -9.96
CA PRO A 57 17.83 -1.54 -10.21
C PRO A 57 18.64 -1.35 -11.50
N ASN A 58 19.06 -2.44 -12.16
CA ASN A 58 19.98 -2.38 -13.29
C ASN A 58 19.25 -2.70 -14.60
N GLY A 59 18.64 -1.67 -15.18
CA GLY A 59 18.17 -1.71 -16.55
C GLY A 59 19.32 -2.03 -17.50
N ALA A 60 19.15 -3.09 -18.30
CA ALA A 60 19.58 -3.14 -19.70
C ALA A 60 19.08 -4.38 -20.46
N ASN A 61 18.82 -5.55 -19.84
CA ASN A 61 18.61 -6.77 -20.64
C ASN A 61 17.62 -7.83 -20.14
N ILE A 62 16.83 -7.59 -19.08
CA ILE A 62 15.70 -8.49 -18.73
C ILE A 62 14.51 -7.61 -18.33
N PRO A 63 13.45 -7.52 -19.16
CA PRO A 63 12.20 -6.89 -18.75
C PRO A 63 11.62 -7.72 -17.59
N ILE A 64 11.78 -7.25 -16.36
CA ILE A 64 11.11 -7.90 -15.23
C ILE A 64 9.73 -7.28 -15.10
N VAL A 65 8.72 -8.12 -15.37
CA VAL A 65 7.32 -7.74 -15.52
C VAL A 65 6.37 -8.62 -14.70
N MET A 66 6.85 -9.65 -13.99
CA MET A 66 6.02 -10.58 -13.21
C MET A 66 6.74 -11.14 -11.98
N TYR A 67 6.01 -11.48 -10.92
CA TYR A 67 6.53 -12.22 -9.75
C TYR A 67 6.68 -13.71 -10.06
N GLY A 68 7.23 -14.49 -9.12
CA GLY A 68 7.23 -15.95 -9.21
C GLY A 68 8.51 -16.58 -9.79
N PHE A 69 9.42 -15.76 -10.32
CA PHE A 69 10.72 -16.24 -10.78
C PHE A 69 11.76 -16.36 -9.66
N LEU A 70 12.60 -17.38 -9.75
CA LEU A 70 13.65 -17.74 -8.81
C LEU A 70 15.05 -17.57 -9.43
N PRO A 71 16.10 -17.36 -8.62
CA PRO A 71 17.45 -17.22 -9.14
C PRO A 71 17.93 -18.55 -9.73
N LEU A 72 18.87 -18.48 -10.68
CA LEU A 72 19.57 -19.68 -11.12
C LEU A 72 20.52 -20.17 -10.01
N PRO A 73 20.90 -21.47 -10.01
CA PRO A 73 21.94 -21.95 -9.11
C PRO A 73 23.31 -21.31 -9.38
N ASP A 74 24.22 -21.43 -8.41
CA ASP A 74 25.64 -21.14 -8.60
C ASP A 74 26.29 -22.30 -9.39
N LEU A 75 26.86 -21.97 -10.54
CA LEU A 75 27.49 -22.91 -11.48
C LEU A 75 29.03 -22.90 -11.41
N GLY A 76 29.60 -22.12 -10.49
CA GLY A 76 31.04 -21.98 -10.30
C GLY A 76 31.67 -20.92 -11.18
N THR A 77 32.82 -20.40 -10.76
CA THR A 77 33.44 -19.21 -11.39
C THR A 77 33.86 -19.42 -12.84
N SER A 78 34.16 -20.65 -13.27
CA SER A 78 34.52 -20.95 -14.67
C SER A 78 33.31 -20.93 -15.61
N ARG A 79 32.09 -21.09 -15.09
CA ARG A 79 30.84 -21.16 -15.85
C ARG A 79 29.91 -19.99 -15.55
N ASN A 80 30.20 -19.22 -14.50
CA ASN A 80 29.40 -18.07 -14.12
C ASN A 80 29.71 -16.86 -15.03
N ASN A 81 28.69 -16.48 -15.79
CA ASN A 81 28.66 -15.38 -16.74
C ASN A 81 27.92 -14.14 -16.20
N ASN A 82 27.52 -14.14 -14.93
CA ASN A 82 26.92 -13.01 -14.28
C ASN A 82 28.00 -11.95 -14.01
N VAL A 83 28.15 -11.00 -14.92
CA VAL A 83 29.17 -9.93 -14.86
C VAL A 83 29.08 -9.06 -13.59
N SER A 84 27.92 -9.03 -12.92
CA SER A 84 27.73 -8.28 -11.68
C SER A 84 28.17 -9.07 -10.43
N CYS A 85 28.37 -10.38 -10.55
CA CYS A 85 28.72 -11.29 -9.46
C CYS A 85 29.31 -12.59 -10.03
N THR A 86 30.64 -12.68 -10.17
CA THR A 86 31.33 -13.84 -10.78
C THR A 86 31.93 -14.84 -9.79
N THR A 87 31.84 -14.56 -8.48
CA THR A 87 32.46 -15.38 -7.41
C THR A 87 31.55 -16.52 -6.94
N GLU A 88 32.09 -17.46 -6.15
CA GLU A 88 31.30 -18.48 -5.45
C GLU A 88 30.12 -17.87 -4.68
N GLY A 89 28.97 -18.54 -4.75
CA GLY A 89 27.71 -18.16 -4.14
C GLY A 89 26.84 -17.21 -4.99
N CYS A 90 27.31 -16.76 -6.14
CA CYS A 90 26.52 -15.94 -7.06
C CYS A 90 25.61 -16.83 -7.94
N ASP A 91 24.43 -16.34 -8.30
CA ASP A 91 23.60 -17.02 -9.30
C ASP A 91 24.17 -16.86 -10.72
N ALA A 92 23.91 -17.84 -11.58
CA ALA A 92 24.27 -17.74 -12.99
C ALA A 92 23.39 -16.73 -13.76
N ALA A 93 23.92 -16.22 -14.89
CA ALA A 93 23.19 -15.48 -15.91
C ALA A 93 23.01 -16.35 -17.18
N ASN A 94 22.74 -15.76 -18.35
CA ASN A 94 22.39 -16.53 -19.56
C ASN A 94 23.56 -17.29 -20.20
N PHE A 95 23.66 -18.60 -19.98
CA PHE A 95 24.78 -19.44 -20.43
C PHE A 95 24.44 -20.27 -21.69
N THR A 96 25.45 -20.82 -22.35
CA THR A 96 25.26 -21.67 -23.55
C THR A 96 24.40 -22.89 -23.22
N GLY A 97 23.28 -23.06 -23.93
CA GLY A 97 22.32 -24.14 -23.67
C GLY A 97 21.21 -23.78 -22.68
N ASN A 98 21.24 -22.58 -22.09
CA ASN A 98 20.11 -22.06 -21.34
C ASN A 98 18.96 -21.66 -22.29
N ALA A 99 17.74 -22.08 -21.99
CA ALA A 99 16.54 -21.73 -22.72
C ALA A 99 15.32 -21.76 -21.80
N ALA A 100 14.21 -21.19 -22.26
CA ALA A 100 12.93 -21.27 -21.55
C ALA A 100 12.55 -22.74 -21.35
N ASN A 101 11.96 -23.07 -20.19
CA ASN A 101 11.60 -24.44 -19.81
C ASN A 101 12.77 -25.42 -19.62
N VAL A 102 14.03 -24.95 -19.56
CA VAL A 102 15.19 -25.80 -19.23
C VAL A 102 15.52 -25.70 -17.73
N SER A 103 15.48 -26.84 -17.04
CA SER A 103 15.80 -26.94 -15.61
C SER A 103 17.30 -26.97 -15.36
N VAL A 104 17.73 -26.34 -14.26
CA VAL A 104 19.15 -26.10 -13.94
C VAL A 104 19.44 -26.58 -12.53
N ILE A 105 20.59 -27.25 -12.34
CA ILE A 105 21.06 -27.72 -11.04
C ILE A 105 22.46 -27.18 -10.75
N GLY A 106 22.70 -26.79 -9.51
CA GLY A 106 24.01 -26.31 -9.06
C GLY A 106 24.02 -26.10 -7.56
N ARG A 107 25.00 -25.34 -7.07
CA ARG A 107 25.06 -24.98 -5.65
C ARG A 107 24.04 -23.90 -5.31
N PHE A 108 23.62 -23.88 -4.06
CA PHE A 108 22.72 -22.84 -3.56
C PHE A 108 23.39 -21.45 -3.68
N PRO A 109 22.76 -20.46 -4.36
CA PRO A 109 23.37 -19.17 -4.66
C PRO A 109 23.30 -18.22 -3.44
N TRP A 110 23.98 -18.60 -2.36
CA TRP A 110 23.85 -17.98 -1.05
C TRP A 110 24.17 -16.48 -1.05
N ARG A 111 25.10 -16.02 -1.89
CA ARG A 111 25.54 -14.61 -1.97
C ARG A 111 24.49 -13.76 -2.67
N MET A 112 23.90 -14.28 -3.75
CA MET A 112 22.77 -13.63 -4.43
C MET A 112 21.58 -13.48 -3.48
N LEU A 113 21.32 -14.49 -2.66
CA LEU A 113 20.22 -14.51 -1.71
C LEU A 113 20.52 -13.76 -0.40
N GLY A 114 21.69 -13.15 -0.26
CA GLY A 114 22.08 -12.41 0.96
C GLY A 114 22.20 -13.28 2.20
N THR A 115 22.33 -14.60 2.02
CA THR A 115 22.57 -15.56 3.10
C THR A 115 24.08 -15.75 3.31
N GLN A 116 24.47 -16.24 4.48
CA GLN A 116 25.80 -16.85 4.64
C GLN A 116 25.83 -18.22 3.93
N PRO A 117 27.00 -18.81 3.63
CA PRO A 117 27.08 -20.17 3.09
C PRO A 117 26.37 -21.16 4.02
N LEU A 118 25.15 -21.56 3.67
CA LEU A 118 24.34 -22.48 4.45
C LEU A 118 24.91 -23.89 4.34
N ARG A 119 25.05 -24.55 5.49
CA ARG A 119 25.65 -25.88 5.59
C ARG A 119 24.73 -26.83 6.34
N ASP A 120 24.73 -28.09 5.92
CA ASP A 120 24.04 -29.14 6.62
C ASP A 120 24.75 -29.58 7.91
N GLY A 121 24.16 -30.55 8.61
CA GLY A 121 24.71 -31.10 9.85
C GLY A 121 26.09 -31.74 9.72
N ASP A 122 26.53 -32.08 8.51
CA ASP A 122 27.82 -32.69 8.21
C ASP A 122 28.83 -31.69 7.61
N GLY A 123 28.43 -30.43 7.44
CA GLY A 123 29.29 -29.32 7.02
C GLY A 123 29.31 -29.07 5.51
N GLU A 124 28.48 -29.78 4.74
CA GLU A 124 28.39 -29.64 3.28
C GLU A 124 27.49 -28.46 2.91
N CYS A 125 27.86 -27.76 1.83
CA CYS A 125 27.00 -26.71 1.29
C CYS A 125 25.80 -27.29 0.55
N LEU A 126 24.69 -26.56 0.58
CA LEU A 126 23.44 -26.97 -0.05
C LEU A 126 23.52 -26.94 -1.58
N TRP A 127 22.80 -27.88 -2.19
CA TRP A 127 22.54 -27.92 -3.64
C TRP A 127 21.12 -27.46 -3.94
N TYR A 128 20.90 -27.00 -5.16
CA TYR A 128 19.67 -26.37 -5.57
C TYR A 128 19.37 -26.69 -7.04
N VAL A 129 18.17 -27.21 -7.28
CA VAL A 129 17.60 -27.38 -8.62
C VAL A 129 16.39 -26.47 -8.78
N ILE A 130 16.26 -25.88 -9.97
CA ILE A 130 15.15 -25.03 -10.35
C ILE A 130 14.49 -25.55 -11.62
N SER A 131 13.15 -25.56 -11.63
CA SER A 131 12.34 -25.78 -12.83
C SER A 131 12.57 -24.66 -13.85
N GLY A 132 12.77 -25.02 -15.10
CA GLY A 132 12.96 -24.06 -16.19
C GLY A 132 11.77 -23.15 -16.45
N SER A 133 10.58 -23.54 -15.99
CA SER A 133 9.38 -22.68 -16.01
C SER A 133 9.43 -21.54 -14.99
N HIS A 134 10.33 -21.59 -14.01
CA HIS A 134 10.42 -20.61 -12.92
C HIS A 134 11.78 -19.89 -12.86
N GLN A 135 12.66 -20.08 -13.83
CA GLN A 135 13.96 -19.40 -13.84
C GLN A 135 13.86 -17.93 -14.27
N ARG A 136 14.65 -17.07 -13.60
CA ARG A 136 14.61 -15.62 -13.84
C ARG A 136 15.22 -15.13 -15.16
N ILE A 137 16.03 -15.94 -15.83
CA ILE A 137 16.81 -15.52 -17.00
C ILE A 137 16.05 -15.78 -18.29
N GLN A 138 15.64 -17.03 -18.53
CA GLN A 138 14.82 -17.41 -19.68
C GLN A 138 13.37 -17.61 -19.23
N GLN A 139 12.67 -16.49 -19.07
CA GLN A 139 11.33 -16.43 -18.50
C GLN A 139 10.28 -17.07 -19.43
N THR A 140 9.30 -17.74 -18.85
CA THR A 140 8.17 -18.37 -19.55
C THR A 140 6.85 -17.69 -19.22
N THR A 141 5.93 -17.70 -20.19
CA THR A 141 4.55 -17.23 -20.03
C THR A 141 3.58 -18.40 -20.25
N PRO A 142 2.55 -18.60 -19.40
CA PRO A 142 2.21 -17.80 -18.24
C PRO A 142 3.12 -18.09 -17.03
N MET A 143 3.23 -17.09 -16.15
CA MET A 143 3.83 -17.10 -14.82
C MET A 143 2.75 -16.68 -13.81
N ASN A 144 2.05 -17.68 -13.30
CA ASN A 144 0.98 -17.59 -12.31
C ASN A 144 0.89 -18.92 -11.52
N TRP A 145 -0.09 -19.07 -10.63
CA TRP A 145 -0.31 -20.30 -9.85
C TRP A 145 -0.66 -21.54 -10.69
N ASP A 146 -0.94 -21.38 -11.98
CA ASP A 146 -1.15 -22.48 -12.92
C ASP A 146 0.13 -22.84 -13.71
N THR A 147 1.24 -22.12 -13.49
CA THR A 147 2.54 -22.44 -14.08
C THR A 147 3.10 -23.70 -13.44
N LEU A 148 3.26 -24.75 -14.25
CA LEU A 148 3.63 -26.06 -13.75
C LEU A 148 5.12 -26.13 -13.37
N GLY A 149 5.39 -26.76 -12.24
CA GLY A 149 6.71 -27.28 -11.90
C GLY A 149 7.07 -28.41 -12.87
N GLN A 150 8.37 -28.58 -13.08
CA GLN A 150 8.87 -29.57 -14.03
C GLN A 150 9.36 -30.84 -13.32
N LEU A 151 9.62 -30.80 -12.00
CA LEU A 151 10.27 -31.88 -11.26
C LEU A 151 9.24 -32.91 -10.74
N ASP A 152 9.49 -34.21 -10.87
CA ASP A 152 8.69 -35.28 -10.26
C ASP A 152 9.39 -35.86 -9.02
N LEU A 153 8.61 -36.13 -7.97
CA LEU A 153 9.06 -36.79 -6.74
C LEU A 153 8.79 -38.29 -6.81
N VAL A 154 9.78 -39.10 -6.41
CA VAL A 154 9.61 -40.56 -6.38
C VAL A 154 9.78 -41.15 -4.99
N VAL A 155 8.92 -42.10 -4.66
CA VAL A 155 8.96 -42.86 -3.40
C VAL A 155 9.55 -44.24 -3.62
N ALA A 156 10.44 -44.64 -2.70
CA ALA A 156 11.23 -45.86 -2.74
C ALA A 156 10.43 -47.18 -2.68
N ASN A 157 9.13 -47.14 -2.36
CA ASN A 157 8.30 -48.34 -2.21
C ASN A 157 7.14 -48.32 -3.22
N GLY A 158 7.45 -48.75 -4.44
CA GLY A 158 6.55 -48.78 -5.58
C GLY A 158 5.31 -49.66 -5.34
N THR A 159 4.18 -49.00 -5.12
CA THR A 159 2.93 -49.47 -5.72
C THR A 159 2.43 -48.35 -6.62
N THR A 160 1.84 -48.72 -7.75
CA THR A 160 1.20 -47.80 -8.70
C THR A 160 0.18 -46.88 -8.01
N ALA A 161 -0.38 -47.33 -6.88
CA ALA A 161 -1.29 -46.59 -6.01
C ALA A 161 -0.64 -45.44 -5.20
N MET A 162 0.67 -45.52 -4.88
CA MET A 162 1.40 -44.46 -4.18
C MET A 162 2.00 -43.43 -5.14
N GLN A 163 2.31 -43.84 -6.39
CA GLN A 163 2.62 -42.93 -7.50
C GLN A 163 1.41 -42.11 -7.95
N SER A 164 0.19 -42.66 -7.88
CA SER A 164 -1.05 -41.89 -8.06
C SER A 164 -1.45 -41.05 -6.83
N ALA A 165 -0.83 -41.30 -5.68
CA ALA A 165 -1.06 -40.53 -4.44
C ALA A 165 -0.09 -39.34 -4.31
N LEU A 166 0.90 -39.23 -5.19
CA LEU A 166 1.86 -38.14 -5.25
C LEU A 166 1.67 -37.34 -6.54
N ALA A 167 1.20 -36.13 -6.31
CA ALA A 167 1.20 -34.99 -7.20
C ALA A 167 0.23 -35.04 -8.39
N THR A 168 -0.83 -34.23 -8.28
CA THR A 168 -1.38 -33.59 -9.49
C THR A 168 -0.25 -32.79 -10.16
N ALA A 169 -0.32 -32.50 -11.45
CA ALA A 169 0.76 -31.80 -12.14
C ALA A 169 1.14 -30.43 -11.51
N HIS A 170 0.26 -29.82 -10.71
CA HIS A 170 0.54 -28.60 -9.96
C HIS A 170 1.29 -28.80 -8.62
N ASP A 171 1.30 -30.02 -8.07
CA ASP A 171 2.06 -30.35 -6.86
C ASP A 171 3.54 -30.63 -7.17
N ARG A 172 3.91 -30.67 -8.46
CA ARG A 172 5.29 -30.82 -8.92
C ARG A 172 6.15 -29.69 -8.36
N PRO A 173 7.30 -29.99 -7.73
CA PRO A 173 8.18 -28.96 -7.24
C PRO A 173 8.69 -28.04 -8.35
N ILE A 174 8.63 -26.74 -8.08
CA ILE A 174 9.25 -25.71 -8.92
C ILE A 174 10.73 -25.54 -8.57
N ALA A 175 11.14 -25.95 -7.37
CA ALA A 175 12.51 -26.02 -6.92
C ALA A 175 12.69 -27.10 -5.84
N ILE A 176 13.89 -27.66 -5.73
CA ILE A 176 14.28 -28.54 -4.63
C ILE A 176 15.66 -28.10 -4.11
N ILE A 177 15.79 -28.00 -2.80
CA ILE A 177 17.05 -27.73 -2.10
C ILE A 177 17.52 -29.04 -1.48
N PHE A 178 18.77 -29.42 -1.69
CA PHE A 178 19.34 -30.67 -1.19
C PHE A 178 20.44 -30.41 -0.17
N SER A 179 20.43 -31.19 0.90
CA SER A 179 21.57 -31.46 1.77
C SER A 179 22.21 -32.77 1.31
N PRO A 180 23.48 -32.76 0.87
CA PRO A 180 24.17 -33.96 0.39
C PRO A 180 24.57 -34.98 1.46
N GLY A 181 24.56 -34.57 2.74
CA GLY A 181 25.04 -35.39 3.84
C GLY A 181 26.50 -35.87 3.66
N PRO A 182 26.92 -36.91 4.39
CA PRO A 182 28.27 -37.47 4.25
C PRO A 182 28.48 -38.16 2.88
N PRO A 183 29.71 -38.19 2.33
CA PRO A 183 29.97 -38.82 1.03
C PRO A 183 29.66 -40.32 1.00
N LEU A 184 28.95 -40.77 -0.05
CA LEU A 184 28.72 -42.19 -0.33
C LEU A 184 29.82 -42.79 -1.23
N PRO A 185 30.01 -44.13 -1.24
CA PRO A 185 30.96 -44.77 -2.14
C PRO A 185 30.71 -44.39 -3.61
N GLY A 186 31.76 -43.91 -4.30
CA GLY A 186 31.70 -43.48 -5.69
C GLY A 186 31.58 -41.97 -5.89
N GLN A 187 31.33 -41.19 -4.84
CA GLN A 187 31.30 -39.73 -4.89
C GLN A 187 32.71 -39.13 -4.75
N ASP A 188 33.17 -38.32 -5.73
CA ASP A 188 34.45 -37.62 -5.68
C ASP A 188 34.26 -36.12 -5.38
N ARG A 189 34.34 -35.75 -4.10
CA ARG A 189 34.18 -34.36 -3.63
C ARG A 189 35.51 -33.59 -3.52
N LYS A 190 36.53 -33.94 -4.30
CA LYS A 190 37.80 -33.17 -4.33
C LYS A 190 37.58 -31.73 -4.78
N THR A 191 38.42 -30.84 -4.27
CA THR A 191 38.43 -29.41 -4.60
C THR A 191 38.58 -29.19 -6.11
N SER A 192 37.73 -28.31 -6.66
CA SER A 192 37.79 -27.93 -8.08
C SER A 192 39.14 -27.31 -8.43
N THR A 193 39.66 -27.67 -9.61
CA THR A 193 40.86 -27.05 -10.18
C THR A 193 40.54 -25.90 -11.14
N THR A 194 39.26 -25.73 -11.51
CA THR A 194 38.79 -24.74 -12.48
C THR A 194 37.94 -23.64 -11.86
N ASP A 195 37.33 -23.90 -10.70
CA ASP A 195 36.42 -23.00 -10.02
C ASP A 195 37.00 -22.52 -8.69
N THR A 196 36.71 -21.27 -8.33
CA THR A 196 37.04 -20.74 -7.00
C THR A 196 36.03 -21.29 -5.99
N VAL A 197 36.50 -22.00 -4.98
CA VAL A 197 35.69 -22.66 -3.93
C VAL A 197 36.22 -22.33 -2.53
N SER A 198 36.32 -21.04 -2.21
CA SER A 198 36.88 -20.54 -0.95
C SER A 198 36.05 -20.89 0.28
N GLU A 199 34.74 -20.95 0.12
CA GLU A 199 33.79 -21.19 1.22
C GLU A 199 33.36 -22.66 1.21
N CYS A 200 32.74 -23.16 0.14
CA CYS A 200 32.10 -24.47 0.17
C CYS A 200 33.05 -25.64 -0.11
N GLY A 201 34.28 -25.40 -0.59
CA GLY A 201 35.22 -26.46 -0.96
C GLY A 201 34.72 -27.35 -2.11
N GLY A 202 35.36 -28.49 -2.34
CA GLY A 202 34.91 -29.49 -3.32
C GLY A 202 34.77 -28.99 -4.77
N ASN A 203 33.98 -29.69 -5.59
CA ASN A 203 33.68 -29.32 -6.98
C ASN A 203 32.17 -29.04 -7.24
N TYR A 204 31.87 -28.58 -8.46
CA TYR A 204 30.54 -28.21 -8.95
C TYR A 204 29.86 -29.32 -9.79
N ASP A 205 30.24 -30.58 -9.60
CA ASP A 205 29.63 -31.70 -10.32
C ASP A 205 28.59 -32.41 -9.44
N ALA A 206 27.31 -32.22 -9.75
CA ALA A 206 26.18 -32.66 -8.93
C ALA A 206 26.21 -34.17 -8.61
N LYS A 207 26.71 -35.00 -9.53
CA LYS A 207 26.79 -36.46 -9.34
C LYS A 207 27.72 -36.87 -8.19
N ASN A 208 28.66 -36.00 -7.81
CA ASN A 208 29.57 -36.24 -6.70
C ASN A 208 28.96 -35.91 -5.33
N TYR A 209 27.74 -35.39 -5.30
CA TYR A 209 27.08 -34.98 -4.06
C TYR A 209 25.75 -35.67 -3.89
N LEU A 210 24.98 -35.79 -4.98
CA LEU A 210 23.66 -36.38 -4.92
C LEU A 210 23.69 -37.92 -4.95
N ASP A 211 22.63 -38.55 -4.46
CA ASP A 211 22.48 -39.97 -4.22
C ASP A 211 22.85 -40.80 -5.47
N PRO A 212 23.56 -41.93 -5.35
CA PRO A 212 24.06 -42.70 -6.50
C PRO A 212 23.00 -43.15 -7.51
N THR A 213 21.77 -43.45 -7.05
CA THR A 213 20.63 -43.75 -7.93
C THR A 213 20.18 -42.53 -8.73
N THR A 214 20.23 -41.35 -8.12
CA THR A 214 19.94 -40.06 -8.75
C THR A 214 21.10 -39.64 -9.66
N ALA A 215 22.35 -39.84 -9.26
CA ALA A 215 23.54 -39.64 -10.09
C ALA A 215 23.53 -40.50 -11.36
N THR A 216 23.05 -41.74 -11.30
CA THR A 216 22.88 -42.61 -12.46
C THR A 216 21.77 -42.11 -13.40
N ALA A 217 20.67 -41.58 -12.85
CA ALA A 217 19.57 -41.00 -13.62
C ALA A 217 19.92 -39.62 -14.23
N LEU A 218 20.83 -38.87 -13.61
CA LEU A 218 21.35 -37.60 -14.09
C LEU A 218 22.43 -37.76 -15.18
N GLY A 219 23.12 -38.90 -15.25
CA GLY A 219 24.21 -39.13 -16.21
C GLY A 219 25.43 -38.22 -15.96
N ASP A 220 26.14 -37.82 -17.02
CA ASP A 220 27.26 -36.85 -16.94
C ASP A 220 26.80 -35.38 -16.88
N VAL A 221 25.57 -35.13 -16.42
CA VAL A 221 25.03 -33.77 -16.30
C VAL A 221 25.72 -33.04 -15.15
N THR A 222 26.41 -31.95 -15.50
CA THR A 222 27.16 -31.12 -14.56
C THR A 222 26.38 -29.89 -14.07
N ASN A 223 25.44 -29.36 -14.85
CA ASN A 223 24.72 -28.12 -14.47
C ASN A 223 23.33 -27.90 -15.10
N TYR A 224 22.95 -28.61 -16.16
CA TYR A 224 21.66 -28.43 -16.83
C TYR A 224 21.10 -29.76 -17.32
N LEU A 225 19.78 -29.97 -17.20
CA LEU A 225 19.14 -31.21 -17.59
C LEU A 225 18.74 -31.11 -19.09
N ALA A 226 19.50 -31.74 -20.00
CA ALA A 226 19.38 -31.56 -21.47
C ALA A 226 18.42 -32.52 -22.18
N GLY A 227 17.70 -32.12 -23.24
CA GLY A 227 16.95 -33.02 -24.16
C GLY A 227 15.53 -33.37 -23.69
N THR A 228 15.06 -34.61 -23.91
CA THR A 228 13.88 -35.21 -23.23
C THR A 228 14.05 -35.32 -21.70
N ASN A 229 15.14 -34.75 -21.19
CA ASN A 229 15.50 -34.59 -19.79
C ASN A 229 15.22 -33.18 -19.28
N ASN A 230 14.44 -32.35 -19.99
CA ASN A 230 13.61 -31.36 -19.30
C ASN A 230 12.76 -32.13 -18.28
N ALA A 231 12.61 -31.58 -17.08
CA ALA A 231 11.78 -32.24 -16.10
C ALA A 231 10.32 -32.23 -16.65
N SER A 232 9.72 -33.42 -16.68
CA SER A 232 8.94 -33.94 -17.80
C SER A 232 7.43 -33.75 -17.67
N GLY A 233 6.80 -33.36 -18.79
CA GLY A 233 5.45 -33.80 -19.19
C GLY A 233 4.24 -33.11 -18.58
N VAL A 234 4.00 -31.82 -18.90
CA VAL A 234 2.81 -31.36 -19.66
C VAL A 234 3.26 -30.12 -20.42
N THR A 235 4.03 -30.29 -21.50
CA THR A 235 4.13 -29.24 -22.52
C THR A 235 2.73 -29.06 -23.09
N GLY A 236 2.24 -27.83 -23.24
CA GLY A 236 0.87 -27.48 -23.65
C GLY A 236 0.45 -27.88 -25.08
N ASP A 237 0.72 -29.12 -25.46
CA ASP A 237 0.20 -29.85 -26.60
C ASP A 237 -1.14 -30.49 -26.18
N THR A 238 -2.13 -30.43 -27.07
CA THR A 238 -3.54 -30.81 -26.81
C THR A 238 -3.82 -32.32 -26.85
N ASN A 239 -2.82 -33.16 -27.07
CA ASN A 239 -3.00 -34.60 -27.25
C ASN A 239 -2.15 -35.42 -26.25
N PRO A 240 -2.76 -36.10 -25.26
CA PRO A 240 -2.04 -36.98 -24.34
C PRO A 240 -1.58 -38.30 -24.98
N ALA A 241 -2.11 -38.68 -26.15
CA ALA A 241 -1.86 -39.99 -26.77
C ALA A 241 -0.58 -40.04 -27.61
N ASN A 242 0.08 -38.91 -27.84
CA ASN A 242 1.33 -38.78 -28.60
C ASN A 242 2.46 -38.12 -27.79
N ASP A 243 2.34 -38.06 -26.46
CA ASP A 243 3.38 -37.51 -25.58
C ASP A 243 4.63 -38.41 -25.64
N PRO A 244 5.78 -37.93 -26.15
CA PRO A 244 6.95 -38.76 -26.37
C PRO A 244 7.79 -39.02 -25.11
N ASP A 245 7.58 -38.31 -23.99
CA ASP A 245 8.56 -38.25 -22.90
C ASP A 245 8.05 -38.74 -21.52
N ALA A 246 8.80 -39.67 -20.92
CA ALA A 246 8.47 -40.26 -19.61
C ALA A 246 9.02 -39.44 -18.40
N PRO A 247 8.31 -39.44 -17.24
CA PRO A 247 8.71 -38.83 -15.96
C PRO A 247 10.17 -39.01 -15.50
N LYS A 248 10.87 -37.94 -15.05
CA LYS A 248 12.21 -38.00 -14.43
C LYS A 248 12.15 -37.99 -12.90
N THR A 249 12.88 -38.90 -12.25
CA THR A 249 12.67 -39.26 -10.84
C THR A 249 13.78 -38.74 -9.90
N LEU A 250 13.42 -37.97 -8.86
CA LEU A 250 14.35 -37.51 -7.82
C LEU A 250 13.93 -38.02 -6.43
N SER A 251 14.92 -38.45 -5.63
CA SER A 251 14.72 -38.81 -4.22
C SER A 251 14.89 -37.57 -3.34
N THR A 252 13.97 -37.35 -2.40
CA THR A 252 14.09 -36.31 -1.35
C THR A 252 14.13 -36.90 0.05
N GLN A 253 14.07 -38.23 0.16
CA GLN A 253 14.09 -38.93 1.43
C GLN A 253 15.54 -39.06 1.88
N GLY A 254 15.83 -38.58 3.10
CA GLY A 254 17.14 -38.63 3.76
C GLY A 254 17.79 -40.01 3.77
N ILE A 255 18.07 -40.58 4.95
CA ILE A 255 18.75 -41.88 4.99
C ILE A 255 17.80 -42.97 4.46
N VAL A 256 18.20 -43.65 3.39
CA VAL A 256 17.55 -44.86 2.87
C VAL A 256 18.55 -46.01 2.94
N ASN A 257 18.16 -47.07 3.63
CA ASN A 257 18.97 -48.28 3.75
C ASN A 257 18.49 -49.35 2.79
N ARG A 258 19.43 -50.05 2.16
CA ARG A 258 19.18 -51.25 1.36
C ARG A 258 19.55 -52.48 2.16
N GLN A 259 18.59 -53.35 2.37
CA GLN A 259 18.80 -54.67 2.96
C GLN A 259 19.43 -55.62 1.93
N SER A 260 20.07 -56.69 2.40
CA SER A 260 20.72 -57.70 1.55
C SER A 260 19.80 -58.38 0.53
N ASP A 261 18.48 -58.35 0.75
CA ASP A 261 17.45 -58.86 -0.17
C ASP A 261 17.02 -57.84 -1.24
N GLY A 262 17.63 -56.65 -1.25
CA GLY A 262 17.34 -55.55 -2.19
C GLY A 262 16.23 -54.61 -1.74
N ARG A 263 15.57 -54.86 -0.60
CA ARG A 263 14.48 -54.01 -0.09
C ARG A 263 15.01 -52.70 0.49
N LEU A 264 14.31 -51.60 0.23
CA LEU A 264 14.67 -50.27 0.72
C LEU A 264 13.86 -49.91 1.98
N TRP A 265 14.54 -49.31 2.97
CA TRP A 265 13.98 -48.91 4.26
C TRP A 265 14.30 -47.45 4.58
N PRO A 266 13.31 -46.61 4.90
CA PRO A 266 13.55 -45.24 5.33
C PRO A 266 14.14 -45.20 6.74
N SER A 267 15.15 -44.35 6.95
CA SER A 267 15.86 -44.10 8.21
C SER A 267 16.62 -45.28 8.80
N GLN A 268 15.94 -46.29 9.34
CA GLN A 268 16.57 -47.43 10.02
C GLN A 268 16.06 -48.76 9.47
N CYS A 269 16.96 -49.74 9.40
CA CYS A 269 16.60 -51.10 9.03
C CYS A 269 15.88 -51.85 10.16
N PRO A 270 15.14 -52.92 9.84
CA PRO A 270 14.56 -53.80 10.84
C PRO A 270 15.63 -54.33 11.78
N THR A 271 15.29 -54.45 13.07
CA THR A 271 16.18 -55.00 14.10
C THR A 271 16.72 -56.36 13.68
N GLY A 272 18.05 -56.48 13.56
CA GLY A 272 18.74 -57.72 13.16
C GLY A 272 19.00 -57.90 11.66
N ALA A 273 18.63 -56.93 10.81
CA ALA A 273 18.94 -56.94 9.38
C ALA A 273 20.30 -56.25 9.08
N SER A 274 21.11 -56.85 8.21
CA SER A 274 22.30 -56.21 7.65
C SER A 274 21.91 -55.33 6.45
N CYS A 275 22.21 -54.04 6.53
CA CYS A 275 21.89 -53.08 5.50
C CYS A 275 23.06 -52.16 5.16
N THR A 276 23.06 -51.63 3.95
CA THR A 276 23.97 -50.58 3.50
C THR A 276 23.17 -49.30 3.21
N ILE A 277 23.77 -48.14 3.45
CA ILE A 277 23.15 -46.86 3.05
C ILE A 277 23.15 -46.81 1.51
N ALA A 278 21.98 -46.63 0.94
CA ALA A 278 21.77 -46.54 -0.51
C ALA A 278 21.52 -45.10 -0.99
N ALA A 279 21.00 -44.26 -0.09
CA ALA A 279 20.78 -42.83 -0.27
C ALA A 279 20.85 -42.14 1.10
N ASN A 280 21.29 -40.89 1.13
CA ASN A 280 21.38 -40.08 2.34
C ASN A 280 21.10 -38.58 2.12
N ASP A 281 20.78 -38.17 0.89
CA ASP A 281 20.43 -36.78 0.63
C ASP A 281 19.08 -36.41 1.23
N GLN A 282 19.01 -35.25 1.87
CA GLN A 282 17.74 -34.69 2.34
C GLN A 282 17.29 -33.55 1.42
N GLY A 283 16.10 -33.69 0.82
CA GLY A 283 15.51 -32.68 -0.06
C GLY A 283 14.38 -31.89 0.62
N LEU A 284 14.34 -30.58 0.39
CA LEU A 284 13.19 -29.72 0.71
C LEU A 284 12.62 -29.13 -0.59
N ALA A 285 11.40 -29.51 -0.91
CA ALA A 285 10.69 -29.06 -2.11
C ALA A 285 9.96 -27.73 -1.88
N LEU A 286 9.88 -26.93 -2.95
CA LEU A 286 9.04 -25.75 -3.08
C LEU A 286 8.07 -26.00 -4.25
N THR A 287 6.77 -25.84 -4.03
CA THR A 287 5.73 -25.98 -5.07
C THR A 287 5.24 -24.62 -5.55
N GLY A 288 4.56 -24.59 -6.70
CA GLY A 288 3.93 -23.38 -7.23
C GLY A 288 2.91 -22.80 -6.25
N ASP A 289 2.01 -23.64 -5.72
CA ASP A 289 1.00 -23.21 -4.74
C ASP A 289 1.64 -22.56 -3.50
N MET A 290 2.67 -23.16 -2.91
CA MET A 290 3.37 -22.55 -1.76
C MET A 290 3.93 -21.16 -2.08
N LEU A 291 4.49 -21.00 -3.28
CA LEU A 291 5.04 -19.72 -3.73
C LEU A 291 3.93 -18.69 -3.95
N PHE A 292 2.85 -19.04 -4.66
CA PHE A 292 1.77 -18.12 -4.98
C PHE A 292 0.85 -17.81 -3.79
N ASP A 293 0.71 -18.73 -2.84
CA ASP A 293 0.09 -18.48 -1.54
C ASP A 293 0.90 -17.43 -0.77
N THR A 294 2.22 -17.56 -0.77
CA THR A 294 3.09 -16.55 -0.13
C THR A 294 3.07 -15.22 -0.88
N LEU A 295 3.04 -15.23 -2.22
CA LEU A 295 2.89 -14.02 -3.02
C LEU A 295 1.56 -13.32 -2.75
N ARG A 296 0.46 -14.07 -2.56
CA ARG A 296 -0.84 -13.52 -2.21
C ARG A 296 -0.84 -12.77 -0.88
N GLU A 297 0.03 -13.14 0.06
CA GLU A 297 0.24 -12.38 1.30
C GLU A 297 0.95 -11.04 1.07
N SER A 298 1.70 -10.90 -0.03
CA SER A 298 2.30 -9.63 -0.42
C SER A 298 1.22 -8.63 -0.84
N SER A 299 1.16 -7.49 -0.16
CA SER A 299 0.27 -6.39 -0.55
C SER A 299 0.56 -5.89 -1.97
N LEU A 300 1.83 -5.94 -2.40
CA LEU A 300 2.24 -5.45 -3.72
C LEU A 300 1.71 -6.30 -4.86
N PHE A 301 1.80 -7.62 -4.70
CA PHE A 301 1.25 -8.56 -5.67
C PHE A 301 -0.27 -8.41 -5.80
N ARG A 302 -0.97 -8.30 -4.65
CA ARG A 302 -2.41 -8.06 -4.63
C ARG A 302 -2.79 -6.74 -5.30
N LEU A 303 -2.04 -5.67 -5.03
CA LEU A 303 -2.26 -4.36 -5.67
C LEU A 303 -2.05 -4.42 -7.18
N ASP A 304 -1.03 -5.14 -7.67
CA ASP A 304 -0.80 -5.27 -9.12
C ASP A 304 -1.96 -6.00 -9.81
N ILE A 305 -2.47 -7.10 -9.24
CA ILE A 305 -3.66 -7.80 -9.75
C ILE A 305 -4.88 -6.87 -9.74
N ASN A 306 -5.15 -6.19 -8.62
CA ASN A 306 -6.28 -5.27 -8.52
C ASN A 306 -6.16 -4.08 -9.50
N ALA A 307 -4.97 -3.52 -9.68
CA ALA A 307 -4.71 -2.45 -10.64
C ALA A 307 -4.95 -2.89 -12.09
N MET A 308 -4.59 -4.14 -12.43
CA MET A 308 -4.94 -4.73 -13.72
C MET A 308 -6.46 -4.80 -13.89
N LEU A 309 -7.19 -5.33 -12.90
CA LEU A 309 -8.65 -5.48 -12.97
C LEU A 309 -9.36 -4.12 -13.06
N ASP A 310 -8.90 -3.11 -12.33
CA ASP A 310 -9.48 -1.76 -12.36
C ASP A 310 -9.28 -1.11 -13.73
N ARG A 311 -8.08 -1.18 -14.31
CA ARG A 311 -7.85 -0.67 -15.68
C ARG A 311 -8.67 -1.41 -16.72
N MET A 312 -8.76 -2.73 -16.62
CA MET A 312 -9.57 -3.53 -17.54
C MET A 312 -11.03 -3.12 -17.47
N THR A 313 -11.55 -2.91 -16.26
CA THR A 313 -12.91 -2.41 -16.02
C THR A 313 -13.13 -1.07 -16.69
N ASP A 314 -12.23 -0.10 -16.47
CA ASP A 314 -12.31 1.24 -17.07
C ASP A 314 -12.18 1.21 -18.60
N CYS A 315 -11.34 0.32 -19.14
CA CYS A 315 -11.24 0.21 -20.60
C CYS A 315 -12.49 -0.43 -21.22
N LEU A 316 -12.95 -1.55 -20.66
CA LEU A 316 -14.14 -2.23 -21.19
C LEU A 316 -15.36 -1.32 -21.13
N ARG A 317 -15.45 -0.51 -20.08
CA ARG A 317 -16.41 0.59 -19.98
C ARG A 317 -16.32 1.54 -21.18
N ASP A 318 -15.14 2.06 -21.49
CA ASP A 318 -14.92 3.01 -22.59
C ASP A 318 -15.15 2.38 -23.98
N GLN A 319 -14.96 1.06 -24.12
CA GLN A 319 -15.21 0.32 -25.35
C GLN A 319 -16.70 0.06 -25.63
N GLY A 320 -17.58 0.18 -24.62
CA GLY A 320 -19.02 0.05 -24.76
C GLY A 320 -19.59 -1.35 -24.50
N SER A 321 -20.69 -1.70 -25.16
CA SER A 321 -21.58 -2.79 -24.76
C SER A 321 -20.98 -4.19 -24.89
N ILE A 322 -20.83 -4.87 -23.75
CA ILE A 322 -20.65 -6.31 -23.65
C ILE A 322 -22.00 -7.00 -23.87
N THR A 323 -22.08 -7.89 -24.85
CA THR A 323 -23.35 -8.52 -25.27
C THR A 323 -23.45 -10.00 -24.91
N SER A 324 -22.34 -10.66 -24.57
CA SER A 324 -22.31 -12.07 -24.19
C SER A 324 -21.15 -12.40 -23.24
N ALA A 325 -21.26 -13.52 -22.53
CA ALA A 325 -20.17 -14.06 -21.73
C ALA A 325 -19.07 -14.67 -22.62
N HIS A 326 -17.81 -14.28 -22.40
CA HIS A 326 -16.65 -14.86 -23.11
C HIS A 326 -15.34 -14.65 -22.34
N PRO A 327 -14.29 -15.47 -22.58
CA PRO A 327 -12.94 -15.16 -22.16
C PRO A 327 -12.48 -13.84 -22.81
N ILE A 328 -11.74 -13.01 -22.08
CA ILE A 328 -11.43 -11.67 -22.58
C ILE A 328 -10.35 -11.69 -23.70
N PRO A 329 -10.54 -10.97 -24.82
CA PRO A 329 -9.50 -10.78 -25.83
C PRO A 329 -8.50 -9.67 -25.41
N SER A 330 -7.32 -9.67 -26.00
CA SER A 330 -6.34 -8.58 -25.83
C SER A 330 -6.87 -7.27 -26.39
N ALA A 331 -6.63 -6.15 -25.70
CA ALA A 331 -6.90 -4.81 -26.20
C ALA A 331 -5.76 -3.84 -25.84
N PRO A 332 -5.48 -2.82 -26.67
CA PRO A 332 -4.35 -1.89 -26.45
C PRO A 332 -4.36 -1.18 -25.08
N CYS A 333 -5.53 -1.09 -24.48
CA CYS A 333 -5.78 -0.40 -23.21
C CYS A 333 -5.65 -1.27 -21.96
N TYR A 334 -5.37 -2.57 -22.09
CA TYR A 334 -5.05 -3.46 -20.97
C TYR A 334 -4.14 -4.65 -21.33
N ASP A 335 -3.53 -4.65 -22.52
CA ASP A 335 -2.59 -5.70 -22.94
C ASP A 335 -1.26 -5.64 -22.16
N ASP A 336 -0.30 -6.46 -22.57
CA ASP A 336 1.01 -6.57 -21.90
C ASP A 336 1.84 -5.28 -21.91
N SER A 337 1.47 -4.26 -22.71
CA SER A 337 2.11 -2.94 -22.70
C SER A 337 1.64 -2.04 -21.56
N GLN A 338 0.57 -2.43 -20.86
CA GLN A 338 -0.09 -1.62 -19.83
C GLN A 338 0.31 -2.05 -18.41
N ASP A 339 0.41 -1.09 -17.48
CA ASP A 339 1.03 -1.28 -16.16
C ASP A 339 0.11 -1.82 -15.05
N PRO A 340 0.22 -3.06 -14.55
CA PRO A 340 1.47 -3.79 -14.50
C PRO A 340 1.74 -4.54 -15.81
N GLN A 341 2.89 -4.23 -16.42
CA GLN A 341 3.27 -4.81 -17.72
C GLN A 341 3.26 -6.33 -17.66
N SER A 342 2.90 -6.93 -18.79
CA SER A 342 2.80 -8.37 -18.99
C SER A 342 1.85 -9.13 -18.07
N TYR A 343 0.99 -8.47 -17.28
CA TYR A 343 0.02 -9.19 -16.47
C TYR A 343 -1.06 -9.86 -17.30
N PHE A 344 -1.46 -9.25 -18.41
CA PHE A 344 -2.54 -9.78 -19.24
C PHE A 344 -2.23 -11.19 -19.74
N SER A 345 -1.11 -11.42 -20.45
CA SER A 345 -0.79 -12.75 -20.98
C SER A 345 -0.51 -13.80 -19.91
N ASN A 346 -0.07 -13.38 -18.73
CA ASN A 346 0.16 -14.27 -17.59
C ASN A 346 -1.13 -14.66 -16.86
N TYR A 347 -2.21 -13.89 -16.96
CA TYR A 347 -3.47 -14.15 -16.26
C TYR A 347 -4.70 -14.28 -17.19
N LYS A 348 -4.54 -14.16 -18.51
CA LYS A 348 -5.64 -14.13 -19.50
C LYS A 348 -6.61 -15.31 -19.41
N ASP A 349 -6.11 -16.49 -19.08
CA ASP A 349 -6.92 -17.72 -19.00
C ASP A 349 -7.91 -17.66 -17.81
N GLN A 350 -7.69 -16.74 -16.87
CA GLN A 350 -8.50 -16.53 -15.66
C GLN A 350 -9.39 -15.29 -15.75
N LEU A 351 -9.42 -14.60 -16.90
CA LEU A 351 -10.14 -13.34 -17.10
C LEU A 351 -11.34 -13.53 -18.03
N PHE A 352 -12.53 -13.25 -17.49
CA PHE A 352 -13.80 -13.46 -18.16
C PHE A 352 -14.62 -12.17 -18.13
N VAL A 353 -15.39 -11.91 -19.17
CA VAL A 353 -16.35 -10.79 -19.19
C VAL A 353 -17.72 -11.31 -19.53
N ALA A 354 -18.77 -10.72 -18.95
CA ALA A 354 -20.14 -11.09 -19.26
C ALA A 354 -21.12 -9.92 -19.15
N ALA A 355 -22.18 -9.98 -19.95
CA ALA A 355 -23.27 -9.02 -19.89
C ALA A 355 -24.15 -9.29 -18.65
N CYS A 356 -24.58 -8.22 -17.99
CA CYS A 356 -25.50 -8.25 -16.84
C CYS A 356 -26.64 -7.24 -17.10
N PRO A 357 -27.52 -7.50 -18.10
CA PRO A 357 -28.62 -6.60 -18.45
C PRO A 357 -29.65 -6.51 -17.31
N GLY A 358 -30.59 -5.55 -17.32
CA GLY A 358 -31.46 -5.18 -16.18
C GLY A 358 -32.30 -6.27 -15.46
N ASN A 359 -32.29 -7.53 -15.92
CA ASN A 359 -32.81 -8.69 -15.18
C ASN A 359 -31.73 -9.48 -14.41
N CYS A 360 -30.47 -9.01 -14.44
CA CYS A 360 -29.31 -9.61 -13.79
C CYS A 360 -29.10 -9.05 -12.37
N ALA A 361 -28.61 -9.90 -11.47
CA ALA A 361 -28.22 -9.61 -10.10
C ALA A 361 -26.71 -9.82 -9.95
N ALA A 362 -25.96 -8.74 -9.74
CA ALA A 362 -24.59 -8.81 -9.26
C ALA A 362 -24.60 -8.69 -7.73
N THR A 363 -23.94 -9.60 -7.01
CA THR A 363 -23.71 -9.49 -5.56
C THR A 363 -22.21 -9.43 -5.31
N ILE A 364 -21.71 -8.24 -5.00
CA ILE A 364 -20.28 -7.98 -4.82
C ILE A 364 -20.06 -7.62 -3.36
N ASP A 365 -19.10 -8.27 -2.69
CA ASP A 365 -18.84 -8.13 -1.25
C ASP A 365 -20.06 -8.39 -0.35
N GLY A 366 -20.93 -9.32 -0.78
CA GLY A 366 -22.15 -9.66 -0.05
C GLY A 366 -23.25 -8.59 -0.15
N THR A 367 -23.06 -7.55 -0.98
CA THR A 367 -24.03 -6.47 -1.21
C THR A 367 -24.43 -6.42 -2.68
N THR A 368 -25.66 -6.00 -2.96
CA THR A 368 -26.04 -5.64 -4.34
C THR A 368 -25.45 -4.25 -4.63
N PRO A 369 -24.66 -4.07 -5.71
CA PRO A 369 -24.07 -2.78 -6.04
C PRO A 369 -25.13 -1.68 -6.10
N ALA A 370 -24.79 -0.50 -5.56
CA ALA A 370 -25.70 0.65 -5.53
C ALA A 370 -26.06 1.19 -6.93
N ALA A 371 -25.26 0.87 -7.96
CA ALA A 371 -25.49 1.22 -9.36
C ALA A 371 -25.90 -0.01 -10.18
N VAL A 372 -26.72 0.19 -11.23
CA VAL A 372 -27.01 -0.85 -12.21
C VAL A 372 -25.69 -1.32 -12.81
N CYS A 373 -25.43 -2.62 -12.73
CA CYS A 373 -24.20 -3.23 -13.22
C CYS A 373 -24.43 -3.87 -14.59
N PRO A 374 -24.26 -3.15 -15.71
CA PRO A 374 -24.64 -3.65 -17.04
C PRO A 374 -23.75 -4.80 -17.55
N ALA A 375 -22.55 -4.93 -17.01
CA ALA A 375 -21.62 -6.01 -17.33
C ALA A 375 -20.68 -6.27 -16.14
N VAL A 376 -20.08 -7.45 -16.12
CA VAL A 376 -19.11 -7.85 -15.10
C VAL A 376 -17.81 -8.32 -15.72
N LEU A 377 -16.70 -7.99 -15.07
CA LEU A 377 -15.40 -8.62 -15.26
C LEU A 377 -15.19 -9.62 -14.12
N VAL A 378 -14.94 -10.88 -14.44
CA VAL A 378 -14.73 -11.96 -13.47
C VAL A 378 -13.30 -12.46 -13.57
N PHE A 379 -12.63 -12.56 -12.43
CA PHE A 379 -11.28 -13.11 -12.29
C PHE A 379 -11.31 -14.34 -11.39
N SER A 380 -10.97 -15.50 -11.94
CA SER A 380 -11.23 -16.82 -11.35
C SER A 380 -10.20 -17.32 -10.32
N SER A 381 -9.34 -16.44 -9.83
CA SER A 381 -8.39 -16.68 -8.74
C SER A 381 -7.58 -18.00 -8.89
N GLN A 382 -7.02 -18.49 -7.78
CA GLN A 382 -6.38 -19.81 -7.71
C GLN A 382 -7.41 -20.92 -7.91
N ARG A 383 -6.95 -22.07 -8.40
CA ARG A 383 -7.85 -23.21 -8.63
C ARG A 383 -8.35 -23.81 -7.31
N ASN A 384 -9.61 -24.24 -7.28
CA ASN A 384 -10.06 -25.19 -6.28
C ASN A 384 -9.35 -26.53 -6.51
N LYS A 385 -8.36 -26.84 -5.66
CA LYS A 385 -7.48 -28.02 -5.77
C LYS A 385 -8.22 -29.37 -5.77
N THR A 386 -9.50 -29.39 -5.38
CA THR A 386 -10.31 -30.62 -5.37
C THR A 386 -11.04 -30.85 -6.70
N ASN A 387 -11.56 -29.79 -7.32
CA ASN A 387 -12.56 -29.90 -8.39
C ASN A 387 -12.15 -29.24 -9.71
N GLN A 388 -11.13 -28.39 -9.71
CA GLN A 388 -10.67 -27.66 -10.89
C GLN A 388 -9.31 -28.19 -11.35
N VAL A 389 -9.19 -28.43 -12.66
CA VAL A 389 -7.95 -28.91 -13.30
C VAL A 389 -7.66 -28.03 -14.51
N ARG A 390 -6.47 -27.45 -14.63
CA ARG A 390 -6.14 -26.45 -15.68
C ARG A 390 -4.93 -26.86 -16.54
N LEU A 391 -4.88 -28.14 -16.94
CA LEU A 391 -3.70 -28.77 -17.56
C LEU A 391 -3.70 -28.77 -19.08
N THR A 392 -4.73 -29.38 -19.70
CA THR A 392 -4.83 -29.53 -21.16
C THR A 392 -5.60 -28.37 -21.79
N ALA A 393 -5.51 -28.19 -23.11
CA ALA A 393 -6.35 -27.20 -23.79
C ALA A 393 -7.86 -27.45 -23.61
N ALA A 394 -8.28 -28.71 -23.53
CA ALA A 394 -9.68 -29.05 -23.23
C ALA A 394 -10.08 -28.61 -21.82
N ASN A 395 -9.21 -28.83 -20.82
CA ASN A 395 -9.44 -28.32 -19.47
C ASN A 395 -9.53 -26.80 -19.44
N LYS A 396 -8.61 -26.12 -20.12
CA LYS A 396 -8.54 -24.66 -20.19
C LYS A 396 -9.69 -24.03 -20.98
N ALA A 397 -10.37 -24.79 -21.83
CA ALA A 397 -11.55 -24.34 -22.56
C ALA A 397 -12.85 -24.48 -21.77
N ASP A 398 -12.86 -25.24 -20.66
CA ASP A 398 -14.05 -25.46 -19.82
C ASP A 398 -14.10 -24.43 -18.68
N PRO A 399 -15.08 -23.51 -18.65
CA PRO A 399 -15.23 -22.49 -17.62
C PRO A 399 -15.40 -23.06 -16.20
N ASN A 400 -15.85 -24.31 -16.04
CA ASN A 400 -15.96 -24.94 -14.71
C ASN A 400 -14.60 -25.19 -14.06
N ASN A 401 -13.51 -25.23 -14.84
CA ASN A 401 -12.16 -25.31 -14.30
C ASN A 401 -11.64 -23.95 -13.79
N TYR A 402 -12.43 -22.88 -13.92
CA TYR A 402 -12.05 -21.54 -13.49
C TYR A 402 -13.07 -20.99 -12.48
N LEU A 403 -14.33 -20.92 -12.86
CA LEU A 403 -15.36 -20.20 -12.11
C LEU A 403 -16.05 -21.11 -11.08
N GLU A 404 -16.47 -20.54 -9.96
CA GLU A 404 -17.37 -21.19 -9.00
C GLU A 404 -18.84 -20.83 -9.28
N ALA A 405 -19.77 -21.59 -8.68
CA ALA A 405 -21.17 -21.17 -8.66
C ALA A 405 -21.33 -19.90 -7.79
N PRO A 406 -22.14 -18.91 -8.21
CA PRO A 406 -23.06 -18.94 -9.34
C PRO A 406 -22.44 -18.53 -10.70
N ASN A 407 -21.22 -17.97 -10.73
CA ASN A 407 -20.62 -17.39 -11.94
C ASN A 407 -20.44 -18.41 -13.06
N ALA A 408 -19.97 -19.62 -12.77
CA ALA A 408 -19.82 -20.69 -13.75
C ALA A 408 -21.15 -21.00 -14.46
N SER A 409 -22.25 -21.08 -13.70
CA SER A 409 -23.57 -21.34 -14.24
C SER A 409 -24.05 -20.18 -15.13
N SER A 410 -23.82 -18.93 -14.71
CA SER A 410 -24.19 -17.73 -15.47
C SER A 410 -23.29 -17.45 -16.67
N PHE A 411 -22.10 -18.04 -16.71
CA PHE A 411 -21.19 -17.93 -17.84
C PHE A 411 -21.52 -18.97 -18.92
N ILE A 412 -21.85 -20.21 -18.53
CA ILE A 412 -22.13 -21.32 -19.47
C ILE A 412 -23.54 -21.23 -20.04
N MET A 413 -24.52 -21.01 -19.17
CA MET A 413 -25.89 -20.71 -19.57
C MET A 413 -26.06 -19.20 -19.52
N THR A 414 -26.86 -18.59 -20.40
CA THR A 414 -27.19 -17.17 -20.28
C THR A 414 -27.90 -16.95 -18.94
N GLY A 415 -27.15 -16.58 -17.91
CA GLY A 415 -27.60 -16.54 -16.53
C GLY A 415 -27.44 -15.15 -15.95
N ALA A 416 -28.40 -14.83 -15.10
CA ALA A 416 -28.64 -13.49 -14.60
C ALA A 416 -28.01 -13.26 -13.22
N THR A 417 -27.04 -14.05 -12.76
CA THR A 417 -26.51 -13.89 -11.40
C THR A 417 -25.00 -14.04 -11.34
N TYR A 418 -24.32 -12.97 -10.95
CA TYR A 418 -22.88 -12.97 -10.69
C TYR A 418 -22.64 -12.64 -9.22
N ALA A 419 -21.70 -13.33 -8.59
CA ALA A 419 -21.36 -13.06 -7.20
C ALA A 419 -19.89 -13.29 -6.92
N GLY A 420 -19.28 -12.44 -6.10
CA GLY A 420 -17.88 -12.57 -5.73
C GLY A 420 -17.43 -11.44 -4.82
N ILE A 421 -16.14 -11.43 -4.51
CA ILE A 421 -15.51 -10.30 -3.80
C ILE A 421 -15.02 -9.26 -4.81
N SER A 422 -15.00 -7.99 -4.41
CA SER A 422 -14.58 -6.88 -5.26
C SER A 422 -13.07 -6.71 -5.35
N THR A 423 -12.26 -7.46 -4.61
CA THR A 423 -10.80 -7.31 -4.62
C THR A 423 -10.09 -8.66 -4.45
N PHE A 424 -8.95 -8.80 -5.10
CA PHE A 424 -8.02 -9.90 -4.84
C PHE A 424 -7.35 -9.65 -3.48
N SER A 425 -7.84 -10.32 -2.44
CA SER A 425 -7.46 -10.14 -1.03
C SER A 425 -6.61 -11.31 -0.50
N ARG A 426 -6.17 -11.26 0.76
CA ARG A 426 -5.44 -12.36 1.42
C ARG A 426 -6.34 -13.60 1.58
N VAL A 427 -5.72 -14.75 1.85
CA VAL A 427 -6.46 -15.97 2.17
C VAL A 427 -6.87 -15.94 3.64
N THR A 428 -8.16 -15.77 3.92
CA THR A 428 -8.70 -15.80 5.30
C THR A 428 -9.34 -17.15 5.65
N THR A 429 -9.79 -17.89 4.63
CA THR A 429 -10.29 -19.27 4.72
C THR A 429 -9.85 -20.06 3.48
N PRO A 430 -9.79 -21.41 3.52
CA PRO A 430 -9.51 -22.20 2.32
C PRO A 430 -10.42 -21.88 1.14
N THR A 431 -11.66 -21.45 1.39
CA THR A 431 -12.60 -21.04 0.33
C THR A 431 -12.23 -19.72 -0.34
N SER A 432 -11.58 -18.80 0.37
CA SER A 432 -11.17 -17.49 -0.16
C SER A 432 -10.00 -17.57 -1.16
N GLU A 433 -9.27 -18.69 -1.17
CA GLU A 433 -8.16 -18.94 -2.09
C GLU A 433 -8.64 -19.01 -3.54
N TYR A 434 -9.72 -19.75 -3.77
CA TYR A 434 -10.27 -19.98 -5.10
C TYR A 434 -11.49 -19.12 -5.43
N GLN A 435 -12.01 -18.34 -4.49
CA GLN A 435 -13.19 -17.50 -4.72
C GLN A 435 -13.02 -16.55 -5.91
N ASP A 436 -13.97 -16.62 -6.84
CA ASP A 436 -14.14 -15.65 -7.93
C ASP A 436 -14.18 -14.19 -7.44
N ILE A 437 -13.41 -13.35 -8.13
CA ILE A 437 -13.43 -11.90 -7.97
C ILE A 437 -14.29 -11.30 -9.07
N VAL A 438 -15.23 -10.44 -8.68
CA VAL A 438 -16.20 -9.86 -9.61
C VAL A 438 -16.11 -8.34 -9.53
N ARG A 439 -15.77 -7.70 -10.66
CA ARG A 439 -15.85 -6.26 -10.84
C ARG A 439 -17.10 -5.92 -11.63
N CYS A 440 -17.81 -4.90 -11.17
CA CYS A 440 -18.83 -4.28 -11.99
C CYS A 440 -18.18 -3.41 -13.07
N ILE A 441 -18.61 -3.56 -14.32
CA ILE A 441 -18.28 -2.64 -15.42
C ILE A 441 -19.43 -1.62 -15.51
N PRO A 442 -19.23 -0.36 -15.10
CA PRO A 442 -20.31 0.63 -15.09
C PRO A 442 -20.74 1.04 -16.51
N ALA A 443 -21.89 1.70 -16.60
CA ALA A 443 -22.33 2.35 -17.84
C ALA A 443 -21.64 3.71 -18.06
N GLY A 444 -21.61 4.17 -19.31
CA GLY A 444 -21.06 5.48 -19.71
C GLY A 444 -19.53 5.49 -19.77
N ALA A 445 -18.93 6.65 -20.05
CA ALA A 445 -17.49 6.80 -20.18
C ALA A 445 -16.77 6.95 -18.83
N SER A 446 -15.46 6.68 -18.79
CA SER A 446 -14.61 6.80 -17.59
C SER A 446 -14.55 8.20 -16.99
N PHE A 447 -14.90 9.22 -17.78
CA PHE A 447 -14.99 10.62 -17.34
C PHE A 447 -16.31 11.25 -17.76
N HIS A 448 -16.89 12.01 -16.84
CA HIS A 448 -18.02 12.89 -17.07
C HIS A 448 -17.51 14.34 -17.15
N SER A 449 -17.49 14.90 -18.36
CA SER A 449 -17.22 16.32 -18.56
C SER A 449 -18.44 17.18 -18.25
N VAL A 450 -18.23 18.31 -17.61
CA VAL A 450 -19.26 19.27 -17.24
C VAL A 450 -19.29 20.39 -18.28
N ASP A 451 -20.39 20.49 -19.01
CA ASP A 451 -20.57 21.52 -20.03
C ASP A 451 -20.95 22.86 -19.41
N SER A 452 -20.36 23.94 -19.93
CA SER A 452 -20.79 25.31 -19.68
C SER A 452 -22.04 25.61 -20.51
N PRO A 453 -23.21 25.87 -19.87
CA PRO A 453 -24.45 26.14 -20.60
C PRO A 453 -24.35 27.38 -21.49
N THR A 454 -23.58 28.39 -21.05
CA THR A 454 -23.37 29.62 -21.81
C THR A 454 -22.51 29.36 -23.06
N LEU A 455 -21.45 28.55 -22.97
CA LEU A 455 -20.66 28.19 -24.16
C LEU A 455 -21.50 27.39 -25.18
N THR A 456 -22.32 26.45 -24.70
CA THR A 456 -23.27 25.70 -25.53
C THR A 456 -24.24 26.64 -26.24
N ALA A 457 -24.85 27.58 -25.51
CA ALA A 457 -25.80 28.54 -26.07
C ALA A 457 -25.16 29.48 -27.10
N LEU A 458 -23.88 29.81 -26.93
CA LEU A 458 -23.12 30.65 -27.85
C LEU A 458 -22.49 29.87 -29.03
N GLY A 459 -22.60 28.53 -29.04
CA GLY A 459 -22.06 27.67 -30.10
C GLY A 459 -20.52 27.53 -30.08
N PHE A 460 -19.88 27.74 -28.92
CA PHE A 460 -18.46 27.51 -28.73
C PHE A 460 -18.17 26.08 -28.26
N ASN A 461 -16.94 25.63 -28.50
CA ASN A 461 -16.44 24.38 -27.94
C ASN A 461 -16.35 24.47 -26.40
N GLN A 462 -16.57 23.33 -25.75
CA GLN A 462 -16.38 23.20 -24.30
C GLN A 462 -14.90 23.15 -23.93
N LEU A 463 -14.60 23.48 -22.68
CA LEU A 463 -13.22 23.52 -22.16
C LEU A 463 -12.76 22.20 -21.54
N SER A 464 -13.61 21.18 -21.52
CA SER A 464 -13.25 19.83 -21.06
C SER A 464 -13.96 18.79 -21.91
N ASN A 465 -13.24 17.85 -22.51
CA ASN A 465 -13.81 16.78 -23.33
C ASN A 465 -13.03 15.48 -23.17
N TYR A 466 -13.73 14.37 -22.91
CA TYR A 466 -13.12 13.05 -22.86
C TYR A 466 -13.51 12.23 -24.10
N ASP A 467 -12.53 11.76 -24.86
CA ASP A 467 -12.72 10.80 -25.94
C ASP A 467 -12.43 9.39 -25.43
N ALA A 468 -13.50 8.59 -25.25
CA ALA A 468 -13.42 7.22 -24.78
C ALA A 468 -12.67 6.28 -25.75
N THR A 469 -12.67 6.58 -27.06
CA THR A 469 -12.00 5.74 -28.07
C THR A 469 -10.49 5.82 -27.92
N THR A 470 -9.97 7.04 -27.76
CA THR A 470 -8.54 7.32 -27.62
C THR A 470 -8.10 7.39 -26.16
N ARG A 471 -9.04 7.31 -25.21
CA ARG A 471 -8.85 7.50 -23.77
C ARG A 471 -8.05 8.76 -23.47
N THR A 472 -8.36 9.82 -24.21
CA THR A 472 -7.70 11.11 -24.11
C THR A 472 -8.67 12.13 -23.54
N LEU A 473 -8.26 12.74 -22.43
CA LEU A 473 -8.95 13.89 -21.87
C LEU A 473 -8.29 15.17 -22.40
N THR A 474 -9.07 16.02 -23.05
CA THR A 474 -8.62 17.34 -23.50
C THR A 474 -9.17 18.41 -22.57
N LEU A 475 -8.29 19.24 -22.02
CA LEU A 475 -8.62 20.45 -21.27
C LEU A 475 -8.24 21.68 -22.09
N GLY A 476 -9.13 22.67 -22.11
CA GLY A 476 -9.01 23.89 -22.89
C GLY A 476 -9.46 23.72 -24.35
N SER A 477 -9.59 24.83 -25.06
CA SER A 477 -10.03 24.87 -26.45
C SER A 477 -9.50 26.10 -27.18
N LEU A 478 -9.13 25.92 -28.44
CA LEU A 478 -8.66 27.01 -29.29
C LEU A 478 -9.80 27.97 -29.63
N ASN A 479 -9.51 29.27 -29.61
CA ASN A 479 -10.41 30.38 -29.90
C ASN A 479 -11.59 30.54 -28.93
N VAL A 480 -11.46 30.04 -27.70
CA VAL A 480 -12.49 30.17 -26.65
C VAL A 480 -11.96 31.06 -25.53
N THR A 481 -11.66 32.32 -25.90
CA THR A 481 -11.13 33.33 -24.99
C THR A 481 -12.20 34.30 -24.49
N THR A 482 -11.89 35.05 -23.44
CA THR A 482 -12.72 36.17 -22.95
C THR A 482 -13.07 37.18 -24.05
N SER A 483 -12.13 37.44 -24.98
CA SER A 483 -12.36 38.34 -26.12
C SER A 483 -13.34 37.74 -27.13
N ALA A 484 -13.31 36.42 -27.34
CA ALA A 484 -14.18 35.72 -28.29
C ALA A 484 -15.60 35.56 -27.76
N VAL A 485 -15.77 35.20 -26.48
CA VAL A 485 -17.09 34.98 -25.86
C VAL A 485 -17.72 36.27 -25.34
N GLY A 486 -16.94 37.35 -25.25
CA GLY A 486 -17.32 38.65 -24.69
C GLY A 486 -17.13 38.70 -23.16
N ALA A 487 -16.65 39.84 -22.66
CA ALA A 487 -16.28 40.01 -21.24
C ALA A 487 -17.40 39.71 -20.23
N ALA A 488 -18.67 39.94 -20.61
CA ALA A 488 -19.83 39.62 -19.77
C ALA A 488 -20.00 38.11 -19.53
N ASN A 489 -19.45 37.28 -20.43
CA ASN A 489 -19.51 35.82 -20.37
C ASN A 489 -18.21 35.19 -19.87
N ALA A 490 -17.26 35.96 -19.34
CA ALA A 490 -15.97 35.45 -18.89
C ALA A 490 -16.11 34.38 -17.79
N ALA A 491 -17.13 34.49 -16.94
CA ALA A 491 -17.47 33.50 -15.92
C ALA A 491 -17.84 32.10 -16.48
N ALA A 492 -18.18 32.01 -17.77
CA ALA A 492 -18.52 30.75 -18.45
C ALA A 492 -17.30 29.94 -18.91
N LEU A 493 -16.08 30.48 -18.78
CA LEU A 493 -14.82 29.87 -19.22
C LEU A 493 -14.24 28.91 -18.16
N PHE A 494 -15.07 28.00 -17.66
CA PHE A 494 -14.65 26.89 -16.80
C PHE A 494 -14.72 25.57 -17.57
N GLY A 495 -13.88 24.61 -17.21
CA GLY A 495 -13.99 23.22 -17.65
C GLY A 495 -13.70 22.29 -16.48
N CYS A 496 -14.51 21.24 -16.35
CA CYS A 496 -14.39 20.29 -15.26
C CYS A 496 -14.73 18.90 -15.78
N THR A 497 -14.00 17.90 -15.30
CA THR A 497 -14.24 16.51 -15.67
C THR A 497 -13.95 15.61 -14.48
N TRP A 498 -14.81 14.63 -14.25
CA TRP A 498 -14.75 13.79 -13.05
C TRP A 498 -14.96 12.33 -13.38
N THR A 499 -14.32 11.45 -12.61
CA THR A 499 -14.72 10.04 -12.58
C THR A 499 -16.19 9.98 -12.12
N PRO A 500 -17.07 9.23 -12.80
CA PRO A 500 -18.49 9.16 -12.42
C PRO A 500 -18.72 8.48 -11.06
N GLU A 501 -17.84 7.57 -10.68
CA GLU A 501 -17.88 6.83 -9.41
C GLU A 501 -17.00 7.50 -8.36
N ILE A 502 -17.38 7.28 -7.10
CA ILE A 502 -16.56 7.58 -5.92
C ILE A 502 -15.75 6.33 -5.56
N ARG A 503 -14.54 6.51 -5.03
CA ARG A 503 -13.66 5.43 -4.58
C ARG A 503 -13.51 5.48 -3.07
N ALA A 504 -13.34 4.32 -2.44
CA ALA A 504 -12.97 4.27 -1.04
C ALA A 504 -11.56 4.84 -0.89
N THR A 505 -11.31 5.65 0.15
CA THR A 505 -9.99 6.26 0.31
C THR A 505 -8.99 5.31 0.97
N GLY A 506 -9.46 4.26 1.65
CA GLY A 506 -8.60 3.28 2.32
C GLY A 506 -7.51 3.93 3.18
N SER A 507 -6.26 3.49 3.01
CA SER A 507 -5.06 4.13 3.57
C SER A 507 -4.54 5.31 2.73
N GLY A 508 -5.01 5.44 1.50
CA GLY A 508 -4.70 6.51 0.58
C GLY A 508 -4.93 6.12 -0.88
N LEU A 509 -4.49 7.00 -1.79
CA LEU A 509 -4.63 6.85 -3.23
C LEU A 509 -3.31 7.18 -3.91
N ARG A 510 -3.00 6.44 -4.97
CA ARG A 510 -2.06 6.86 -6.00
C ARG A 510 -2.79 7.15 -7.29
N SER A 511 -2.40 8.22 -7.96
CA SER A 511 -2.78 8.49 -9.34
C SER A 511 -1.53 8.70 -10.19
N TYR A 512 -1.56 8.23 -11.42
CA TYR A 512 -0.56 8.53 -12.44
C TYR A 512 -1.27 9.02 -13.69
N PHE A 513 -0.70 10.03 -14.34
CA PHE A 513 -1.13 10.49 -15.65
C PHE A 513 0.04 11.12 -16.42
N LYS A 514 -0.14 11.22 -17.73
CA LYS A 514 0.77 11.93 -18.64
C LYS A 514 0.03 13.08 -19.29
N PHE A 515 0.64 14.26 -19.35
CA PHE A 515 0.02 15.42 -20.01
C PHE A 515 0.93 16.09 -21.05
N ASN A 516 0.26 16.59 -22.09
CA ASN A 516 0.68 17.31 -23.30
C ASN A 516 0.21 18.77 -23.37
N ILE A 517 1.02 19.80 -23.11
CA ILE A 517 0.60 21.19 -23.38
C ILE A 517 0.93 21.55 -24.83
N SER A 518 -0.08 21.83 -25.66
CA SER A 518 0.14 22.26 -27.04
C SER A 518 0.67 23.71 -27.14
N SER A 519 1.55 23.98 -28.11
CA SER A 519 2.04 25.34 -28.37
C SER A 519 0.99 26.20 -29.08
N THR A 520 0.20 26.96 -28.32
CA THR A 520 -0.86 27.85 -28.83
C THR A 520 -0.49 29.34 -28.85
N GLY A 521 0.69 29.72 -28.33
CA GLY A 521 1.12 31.11 -28.22
C GLY A 521 1.61 31.43 -26.80
N SER A 522 1.16 32.55 -26.23
CA SER A 522 1.41 32.84 -24.81
C SER A 522 0.70 31.78 -23.95
N PRO A 523 1.31 31.29 -22.85
CA PRO A 523 0.68 30.28 -22.01
C PRO A 523 -0.70 30.71 -21.54
N GLY A 524 -1.65 29.77 -21.57
CA GLY A 524 -2.96 29.92 -20.94
C GLY A 524 -2.87 29.77 -19.42
N PRO A 525 -3.97 29.38 -18.76
CA PRO A 525 -4.02 29.28 -17.30
C PRO A 525 -3.43 27.99 -16.73
N GLY A 526 -3.43 26.90 -17.49
CA GLY A 526 -3.14 25.56 -16.98
C GLY A 526 -4.36 24.83 -16.42
N PHE A 527 -4.15 23.87 -15.51
CA PHE A 527 -5.19 22.99 -14.96
C PHE A 527 -4.87 22.49 -13.53
N THR A 528 -5.86 21.87 -12.88
CA THR A 528 -5.71 21.26 -11.55
C THR A 528 -6.11 19.79 -11.61
N PHE A 529 -5.27 18.89 -11.09
CA PHE A 529 -5.69 17.54 -10.70
C PHE A 529 -6.35 17.61 -9.33
N ALA A 530 -7.57 17.09 -9.23
CA ALA A 530 -8.44 17.26 -8.09
C ALA A 530 -8.82 15.92 -7.45
N ALA A 531 -8.71 15.84 -6.12
CA ALA A 531 -9.29 14.79 -5.29
C ALA A 531 -10.29 15.44 -4.32
N ILE A 532 -11.58 15.23 -4.56
CA ILE A 532 -12.67 15.89 -3.82
C ILE A 532 -13.45 14.86 -2.99
N ASP A 533 -14.07 15.30 -1.89
CA ASP A 533 -14.92 14.42 -1.08
C ASP A 533 -16.10 13.89 -1.90
N GLY A 534 -16.11 12.58 -2.13
CA GLY A 534 -17.11 11.91 -2.98
C GLY A 534 -18.51 11.89 -2.37
N ASP A 535 -18.62 11.92 -1.04
CA ASP A 535 -19.90 11.91 -0.33
C ASP A 535 -20.61 13.29 -0.41
N ARG A 536 -19.86 14.33 -0.79
CA ARG A 536 -20.34 15.71 -0.86
C ARG A 536 -20.46 16.27 -2.28
N ASN A 537 -19.83 15.63 -3.25
CA ASN A 537 -19.70 16.16 -4.59
C ASN A 537 -20.16 15.13 -5.64
N THR A 538 -21.08 15.58 -6.51
CA THR A 538 -21.50 14.83 -7.70
C THR A 538 -20.47 14.95 -8.83
N ALA A 539 -20.68 14.23 -9.94
CA ALA A 539 -19.87 14.39 -11.16
C ALA A 539 -20.14 15.70 -11.93
N SER A 540 -21.06 16.53 -11.47
CA SER A 540 -21.51 17.75 -12.17
C SER A 540 -21.03 19.05 -11.52
N VAL A 541 -20.17 18.95 -10.49
CA VAL A 541 -19.63 20.13 -9.81
C VAL A 541 -18.54 20.80 -10.65
N CYS A 542 -18.46 22.12 -10.61
CA CYS A 542 -17.36 22.87 -11.20
C CYS A 542 -17.13 24.19 -10.45
N GLY A 543 -15.89 24.66 -10.40
CA GLY A 543 -15.54 25.95 -9.81
C GLY A 543 -15.79 27.13 -10.76
N ALA A 544 -15.48 28.34 -10.27
CA ALA A 544 -15.53 29.57 -11.04
C ALA A 544 -14.42 29.65 -12.08
N ALA A 545 -14.74 30.20 -13.26
CA ALA A 545 -13.71 30.58 -14.23
C ALA A 545 -12.76 31.61 -13.61
N SER A 546 -11.47 31.56 -13.98
CA SER A 546 -10.41 32.43 -13.45
C SER A 546 -10.06 32.27 -11.96
N GLN A 547 -10.80 31.49 -11.17
CA GLN A 547 -10.44 31.17 -9.79
C GLN A 547 -9.75 29.80 -9.72
N HIS A 548 -8.45 29.79 -9.36
CA HIS A 548 -7.64 28.58 -9.11
C HIS A 548 -7.86 27.46 -10.14
N LEU A 549 -7.89 27.86 -11.42
CA LEU A 549 -8.07 26.98 -12.58
C LEU A 549 -9.37 26.15 -12.51
N GLY A 550 -10.47 26.78 -12.08
CA GLY A 550 -11.79 26.15 -12.03
C GLY A 550 -12.00 25.22 -10.82
N TYR A 551 -11.11 25.29 -9.83
CA TYR A 551 -11.10 24.37 -8.68
C TYR A 551 -11.87 24.91 -7.44
N SER A 552 -12.00 26.22 -7.32
CA SER A 552 -12.76 26.90 -6.25
C SER A 552 -13.74 27.91 -6.85
N GLY A 553 -14.58 28.52 -6.01
CA GLY A 553 -15.51 29.53 -6.47
C GLY A 553 -16.86 28.99 -6.92
N ASN A 554 -17.78 29.93 -7.06
CA ASN A 554 -19.09 29.70 -7.64
C ASN A 554 -19.18 30.34 -9.04
N ASN A 555 -19.34 29.53 -10.10
CA ASN A 555 -19.56 30.04 -11.46
C ASN A 555 -21.02 30.47 -11.74
N GLY A 556 -21.93 30.27 -10.78
CA GLY A 556 -23.35 30.60 -10.90
C GLY A 556 -24.16 29.72 -11.86
N SER A 557 -23.54 28.72 -12.49
CA SER A 557 -24.12 27.87 -13.54
C SER A 557 -24.19 26.38 -13.14
N THR A 558 -23.22 25.91 -12.35
CA THR A 558 -23.13 24.54 -11.83
C THR A 558 -23.02 24.56 -10.31
N PRO A 559 -23.31 23.46 -9.62
CA PRO A 559 -22.94 23.33 -8.21
C PRO A 559 -21.43 23.55 -8.02
N PHE A 560 -21.03 24.26 -6.98
CA PHE A 560 -19.63 24.46 -6.66
C PHE A 560 -19.02 23.22 -6.01
N ILE A 561 -17.69 23.12 -6.05
CA ILE A 561 -16.95 22.00 -5.47
C ILE A 561 -16.84 22.18 -3.95
N SER A 562 -17.60 21.40 -3.20
CA SER A 562 -17.66 21.41 -1.73
C SER A 562 -16.40 20.83 -1.10
N ALA A 563 -15.99 21.38 0.04
CA ALA A 563 -14.88 20.88 0.86
C ALA A 563 -15.28 19.65 1.69
N PRO A 564 -14.33 18.82 2.17
CA PRO A 564 -12.89 18.92 1.95
C PRO A 564 -12.45 18.48 0.55
N LYS A 565 -11.34 19.02 0.07
CA LYS A 565 -10.79 18.72 -1.25
C LYS A 565 -9.29 19.02 -1.33
N ILE A 566 -8.56 18.29 -2.16
CA ILE A 566 -7.11 18.43 -2.40
C ILE A 566 -6.89 18.72 -3.90
N GLY A 567 -6.06 19.72 -4.20
CA GLY A 567 -5.72 20.13 -5.56
C GLY A 567 -4.21 20.08 -5.79
N VAL A 568 -3.80 19.54 -6.93
CA VAL A 568 -2.45 19.71 -7.49
C VAL A 568 -2.59 20.62 -8.70
N GLU A 569 -2.23 21.87 -8.52
CA GLU A 569 -2.34 22.91 -9.55
C GLU A 569 -1.13 22.87 -10.47
N PHE A 570 -1.35 22.97 -11.78
CA PHE A 570 -0.35 23.09 -12.83
C PHE A 570 -0.60 24.41 -13.57
N ASP A 571 -0.13 25.51 -13.00
CA ASP A 571 -0.31 26.86 -13.57
C ASP A 571 0.80 27.14 -14.58
N THR A 572 0.42 27.41 -15.82
CA THR A 572 1.36 27.65 -16.92
C THR A 572 1.76 29.12 -17.07
N ARG A 573 1.16 30.03 -16.29
CA ARG A 573 1.39 31.47 -16.34
C ARG A 573 2.66 31.88 -15.58
N ARG A 574 3.20 33.02 -16.02
CA ARG A 574 4.22 33.77 -15.31
C ARG A 574 3.53 34.88 -14.50
N ASN A 575 3.57 34.78 -13.16
CA ASN A 575 2.92 35.77 -12.31
C ASN A 575 3.74 37.08 -12.11
N PHE A 576 4.97 37.16 -12.60
CA PHE A 576 5.80 38.36 -12.47
C PHE A 576 5.66 39.38 -13.62
N ARG A 577 5.33 40.64 -13.30
CA ARG A 577 5.65 41.82 -14.14
C ARG A 577 6.47 42.85 -13.37
N SER A 578 7.67 43.18 -13.87
CA SER A 578 8.28 44.51 -13.73
C SER A 578 7.98 45.35 -14.98
N PRO A 579 7.68 46.66 -14.86
CA PRO A 579 7.22 47.45 -16.01
C PRO A 579 8.38 47.81 -16.96
N PRO A 580 8.17 47.78 -18.29
CA PRO A 580 9.01 48.54 -19.19
C PRO A 580 8.57 50.02 -19.09
N THR A 581 9.49 50.91 -18.73
CA THR A 581 9.47 52.37 -19.00
C THR A 581 8.74 53.39 -18.08
N LEU A 582 8.16 53.03 -16.91
CA LEU A 582 7.57 54.04 -16.00
C LEU A 582 8.32 54.21 -14.66
N PRO A 583 8.45 55.45 -14.11
CA PRO A 583 9.05 55.68 -12.79
C PRO A 583 8.28 54.96 -11.68
N LEU A 584 9.00 54.46 -10.67
CA LEU A 584 8.53 53.62 -9.56
C LEU A 584 7.30 54.12 -8.77
N PHE A 585 6.92 55.40 -8.90
CA PHE A 585 5.79 56.00 -8.20
C PHE A 585 4.50 56.09 -9.04
N LEU A 586 4.56 55.73 -10.33
CA LEU A 586 3.44 55.81 -11.28
C LEU A 586 3.06 54.45 -11.90
N SER A 587 3.76 53.37 -11.55
CA SER A 587 3.37 52.02 -11.98
C SER A 587 2.27 51.51 -11.05
N PRO A 588 1.07 51.14 -11.53
CA PRO A 588 0.11 50.43 -10.69
C PRO A 588 0.76 49.12 -10.24
N PRO A 589 0.80 48.81 -8.93
CA PRO A 589 1.28 47.51 -8.47
C PRO A 589 0.37 46.42 -9.04
N PHE A 590 0.99 45.33 -9.49
CA PHE A 590 0.27 44.11 -9.85
C PHE A 590 -0.65 43.70 -8.70
N LEU A 591 -1.96 43.62 -8.98
CA LEU A 591 -2.92 42.91 -8.15
C LEU A 591 -2.92 41.47 -8.68
N PRO A 592 -2.43 40.47 -7.92
CA PRO A 592 -2.71 39.09 -8.28
C PRO A 592 -4.23 38.93 -8.36
N ALA A 593 -4.73 38.25 -9.40
CA ALA A 593 -6.08 37.75 -9.41
C ALA A 593 -6.16 36.63 -8.33
N GLY A 594 -6.31 37.06 -7.08
CA GLY A 594 -6.11 36.31 -5.84
C GLY A 594 -5.92 37.27 -4.65
N PHE A 595 -6.93 38.11 -4.41
CA PHE A 595 -7.33 38.86 -3.20
C PHE A 595 -6.30 39.25 -2.07
N ASP A 596 -5.74 40.49 -2.06
CA ASP A 596 -5.74 41.49 -0.93
C ASP A 596 -4.99 42.83 -1.30
N PRO A 597 -5.64 44.01 -1.19
CA PRO A 597 -5.09 45.35 -1.49
C PRO A 597 -4.55 46.24 -0.33
N SER A 598 -4.07 45.75 0.84
CA SER A 598 -3.74 46.67 1.97
C SER A 598 -2.30 46.77 2.53
N ARG A 599 -1.27 46.08 2.02
CA ARG A 599 0.12 46.24 2.52
C ARG A 599 1.02 47.08 1.60
N ILE A 600 1.02 48.40 1.81
CA ILE A 600 1.99 49.34 1.23
C ILE A 600 2.80 49.91 2.39
N ARG A 601 3.95 49.31 2.79
CA ARG A 601 4.98 50.02 3.60
C ARG A 601 6.31 49.29 3.94
N SER A 602 6.74 48.27 3.21
CA SER A 602 8.14 47.80 3.34
C SER A 602 8.70 47.30 2.00
N ALA A 603 9.68 48.03 1.46
CA ALA A 603 10.36 47.69 0.22
C ALA A 603 11.22 46.40 0.32
N THR A 604 11.43 45.86 1.52
CA THR A 604 12.19 44.63 1.77
C THR A 604 11.31 43.41 2.09
N ALA A 605 10.00 43.58 2.20
CA ALA A 605 9.03 42.50 2.46
C ALA A 605 8.17 42.15 1.23
N MET A 606 8.48 42.70 0.04
CA MET A 606 7.70 42.55 -1.19
C MET A 606 8.45 41.76 -2.27
N SER A 607 9.04 40.62 -1.91
CA SER A 607 9.68 39.72 -2.89
C SER A 607 9.24 38.25 -2.78
N THR A 608 8.10 37.97 -2.14
CA THR A 608 7.62 36.60 -1.91
C THR A 608 6.17 36.35 -2.34
N LEU A 609 5.56 37.24 -3.13
CA LEU A 609 4.27 36.98 -3.78
C LEU A 609 4.54 36.87 -5.28
N ASP A 610 4.71 35.62 -5.76
CA ASP A 610 4.70 35.17 -7.17
C ASP A 610 5.19 33.71 -7.25
N ASN A 611 4.39 32.74 -6.78
CA ASN A 611 4.70 31.29 -6.77
C ASN A 611 5.71 30.83 -5.68
N GLY A 612 5.87 31.58 -4.59
CA GLY A 612 6.77 31.19 -3.49
C GLY A 612 8.26 31.09 -3.88
N ARG A 613 8.67 31.61 -5.05
CA ARG A 613 10.04 31.59 -5.55
C ARG A 613 10.68 32.97 -5.56
N ALA A 614 11.98 33.01 -5.29
CA ALA A 614 12.83 34.19 -5.37
C ALA A 614 13.65 34.28 -6.67
N ASP A 615 13.20 33.67 -7.79
CA ASP A 615 13.94 33.61 -9.07
C ASP A 615 13.32 34.55 -10.13
N PRO A 616 13.78 35.81 -10.24
CA PRO A 616 13.23 36.80 -11.18
C PRO A 616 13.48 36.50 -12.67
N SER A 617 14.37 35.55 -12.97
CA SER A 617 14.69 35.14 -14.35
C SER A 617 13.74 34.08 -14.91
N TYR A 618 12.92 33.46 -14.06
CA TYR A 618 11.99 32.43 -14.45
C TYR A 618 10.75 33.01 -15.18
N THR A 619 10.43 32.42 -16.32
CA THR A 619 9.30 32.81 -17.19
C THR A 619 8.32 31.67 -17.43
N GLY A 620 8.52 30.52 -16.78
CA GLY A 620 7.71 29.32 -16.96
C GLY A 620 6.62 29.14 -15.90
N GLY A 621 5.79 28.12 -16.12
CA GLY A 621 4.74 27.71 -15.19
C GLY A 621 5.26 26.97 -13.95
N HIS A 622 4.38 26.73 -13.00
CA HIS A 622 4.66 26.06 -11.74
C HIS A 622 3.65 24.96 -11.44
N VAL A 623 3.99 24.12 -10.46
CA VAL A 623 3.07 23.17 -9.84
C VAL A 623 2.90 23.52 -8.37
N GLY A 624 1.68 23.44 -7.84
CA GLY A 624 1.34 23.81 -6.46
C GLY A 624 0.43 22.78 -5.76
N LEU A 625 0.49 22.70 -4.43
CA LEU A 625 -0.47 21.95 -3.60
C LEU A 625 -1.47 22.90 -2.93
N VAL A 626 -2.75 22.54 -2.97
CA VAL A 626 -3.87 23.32 -2.42
C VAL A 626 -4.80 22.39 -1.61
N TYR A 627 -5.30 22.86 -0.45
CA TYR A 627 -6.12 22.06 0.47
C TYR A 627 -7.33 22.81 1.00
N TRP A 628 -8.55 22.35 0.75
CA TRP A 628 -9.73 22.92 1.38
C TRP A 628 -10.27 22.04 2.49
N GLY A 629 -10.62 22.63 3.63
CA GLY A 629 -10.99 21.83 4.80
C GLY A 629 -12.26 22.24 5.55
N ASN A 630 -12.98 23.30 5.20
CA ASN A 630 -14.29 23.54 5.80
C ASN A 630 -15.22 24.41 4.92
N ASN A 631 -16.49 24.48 5.34
CA ASN A 631 -17.52 25.33 4.74
C ASN A 631 -17.83 26.58 5.62
N ALA A 632 -16.89 27.01 6.46
CA ALA A 632 -17.10 28.14 7.35
C ALA A 632 -16.60 29.43 6.69
N PRO A 633 -17.34 30.55 6.79
CA PRO A 633 -16.85 31.84 6.30
C PRO A 633 -15.55 32.25 6.98
N ILE A 634 -14.58 32.70 6.19
CA ILE A 634 -13.24 33.01 6.69
C ILE A 634 -13.16 34.47 7.08
N SER A 635 -12.79 34.74 8.32
CA SER A 635 -12.51 36.11 8.75
C SER A 635 -11.35 36.69 7.95
N THR A 636 -11.60 37.81 7.30
CA THR A 636 -10.57 38.61 6.63
C THR A 636 -9.76 39.45 7.62
N GLY A 637 -10.16 39.50 8.90
CA GLY A 637 -9.56 40.34 9.93
C GLY A 637 -9.93 41.83 9.85
N TYR A 638 -10.66 42.27 8.82
CA TYR A 638 -11.13 43.65 8.69
C TYR A 638 -12.47 43.85 9.39
N ALA A 639 -12.64 44.97 10.08
CA ALA A 639 -13.92 45.34 10.67
C ALA A 639 -14.89 45.87 9.61
N CYS A 640 -16.19 45.65 9.77
CA CYS A 640 -17.20 46.05 8.79
C CYS A 640 -17.36 47.57 8.59
N GLY A 641 -16.73 48.40 9.43
CA GLY A 641 -17.03 49.83 9.60
C GLY A 641 -16.95 50.71 8.34
N THR A 642 -16.25 50.29 7.29
CA THR A 642 -16.18 51.00 5.99
C THR A 642 -16.83 50.25 4.83
N GLY A 643 -17.57 49.16 5.11
CA GLY A 643 -18.08 48.21 4.13
C GLY A 643 -17.07 47.11 3.81
N CYS A 644 -17.58 45.89 3.58
CA CYS A 644 -16.78 44.75 3.18
C CYS A 644 -16.54 44.76 1.66
N ARG A 645 -15.33 44.36 1.23
CA ARG A 645 -14.99 44.28 -0.19
C ARG A 645 -15.53 42.97 -0.77
N THR A 646 -16.32 43.05 -1.83
CA THR A 646 -16.81 41.87 -2.55
C THR A 646 -15.64 40.96 -2.95
N PRO A 647 -15.70 39.64 -2.66
CA PRO A 647 -16.90 38.91 -2.26
C PRO A 647 -17.15 38.79 -0.75
N SER A 648 -16.32 39.39 0.10
CA SER A 648 -16.52 39.34 1.56
C SER A 648 -17.79 40.07 2.01
N VAL A 649 -18.46 39.50 3.01
CA VAL A 649 -19.68 39.99 3.64
C VAL A 649 -19.44 40.29 5.11
N CYS A 650 -20.13 41.29 5.67
CA CYS A 650 -20.01 41.59 7.09
C CYS A 650 -20.71 40.52 7.92
N ASP A 651 -19.97 39.84 8.80
CA ASP A 651 -20.57 39.06 9.87
C ASP A 651 -20.94 40.00 11.02
N THR A 652 -22.23 40.13 11.25
CA THR A 652 -22.77 41.04 12.27
C THR A 652 -22.53 40.56 13.70
N THR A 653 -22.09 39.31 13.89
CA THR A 653 -21.90 38.69 15.21
C THR A 653 -20.58 39.12 15.85
N ASP A 654 -19.52 39.26 15.05
CA ASP A 654 -18.20 39.71 15.48
C ASP A 654 -17.74 41.02 14.81
N ASN A 655 -18.59 41.60 13.95
CA ASN A 655 -18.34 42.84 13.20
C ASN A 655 -17.09 42.76 12.31
N LEU A 656 -16.79 41.57 11.78
CA LEU A 656 -15.69 41.32 10.86
C LEU A 656 -16.19 40.97 9.46
N CYS A 657 -15.49 41.43 8.43
CA CYS A 657 -15.70 40.99 7.07
C CYS A 657 -15.24 39.55 6.92
N LYS A 658 -16.08 38.70 6.35
CA LYS A 658 -15.81 37.28 6.10
C LYS A 658 -15.97 36.94 4.64
N LEU A 659 -15.03 36.17 4.09
CA LEU A 659 -15.19 35.57 2.77
C LEU A 659 -16.18 34.41 2.87
N PRO A 660 -17.17 34.32 1.96
CA PRO A 660 -18.02 33.14 1.83
C PRO A 660 -17.16 31.89 1.62
N ALA A 661 -17.63 30.75 2.12
CA ALA A 661 -16.85 29.52 2.09
C ALA A 661 -16.56 29.01 0.66
N GLU A 662 -17.41 29.38 -0.28
CA GLU A 662 -17.27 29.12 -1.70
C GLU A 662 -16.15 29.95 -2.37
N GLU A 663 -15.71 31.06 -1.76
CA GLU A 663 -14.70 32.00 -2.28
C GLU A 663 -13.36 31.94 -1.53
N ASP A 664 -13.17 30.97 -0.63
CA ASP A 664 -11.88 30.74 0.05
C ASP A 664 -10.75 30.51 -1.00
N ASP A 665 -9.49 30.66 -0.62
CA ASP A 665 -8.31 30.39 -1.44
C ASP A 665 -7.02 30.23 -0.64
N ASN A 666 -6.73 29.03 -0.13
CA ASN A 666 -5.52 28.82 0.66
C ASN A 666 -4.22 28.66 -0.15
N VAL A 667 -4.02 29.51 -1.16
CA VAL A 667 -2.84 29.45 -2.03
C VAL A 667 -1.57 29.93 -1.29
N HIS A 668 -0.54 29.09 -1.37
CA HIS A 668 0.88 29.36 -1.08
C HIS A 668 1.22 30.12 0.22
N GLY A 669 1.29 29.37 1.32
CA GLY A 669 2.39 29.53 2.28
C GLY A 669 2.35 30.65 3.34
N GLN A 670 1.46 31.64 3.33
CA GLN A 670 1.31 32.53 4.50
C GLN A 670 0.10 33.47 4.47
N LEU A 671 -0.82 33.36 5.45
CA LEU A 671 -1.63 34.46 6.00
C LEU A 671 -1.87 34.25 7.52
N PRO A 672 -2.10 35.32 8.31
CA PRO A 672 -1.77 35.40 9.74
C PRO A 672 -2.78 34.70 10.68
N THR A 673 -2.29 33.96 11.69
CA THR A 673 -3.10 33.45 12.83
C THR A 673 -3.25 34.53 13.93
N SER A 674 -4.25 34.58 14.83
CA SER A 674 -5.09 33.57 15.54
C SER A 674 -6.26 34.26 16.34
N PRO A 675 -7.18 33.60 17.12
CA PRO A 675 -8.16 32.49 16.86
C PRO A 675 -9.58 32.67 17.52
N ALA A 676 -10.60 31.90 17.08
CA ALA A 676 -11.42 30.98 17.90
C ALA A 676 -12.69 30.47 17.16
N LEU A 677 -12.92 29.14 17.23
CA LEU A 677 -14.04 28.34 16.68
C LEU A 677 -13.98 28.04 15.16
N ARG A 678 -13.04 27.16 14.81
CA ARG A 678 -12.76 26.48 13.51
C ARG A 678 -12.27 27.37 12.33
N PRO A 679 -10.97 27.73 12.28
CA PRO A 679 -10.31 28.17 11.05
C PRO A 679 -10.21 27.03 10.00
N PRO A 680 -10.11 27.34 8.69
CA PRO A 680 -9.74 26.37 7.64
C PRO A 680 -8.35 25.76 7.93
N PRO A 681 -7.89 24.73 7.18
CA PRO A 681 -6.51 24.26 7.24
C PRO A 681 -5.58 25.42 6.89
N GLY A 682 -5.11 26.14 7.90
CA GLY A 682 -3.96 26.99 7.75
C GLY A 682 -2.79 26.05 7.45
N ASN A 683 -2.04 26.32 6.38
CA ASN A 683 -0.68 25.82 6.30
C ASN A 683 -0.04 26.08 7.67
N PRO A 684 0.60 25.08 8.32
CA PRO A 684 1.39 25.40 9.49
C PRO A 684 2.31 26.56 9.06
N PRO A 685 2.49 27.62 9.89
CA PRO A 685 3.55 28.56 9.63
C PRO A 685 4.80 27.72 9.36
N ALA A 686 5.44 27.93 8.20
CA ALA A 686 6.65 27.21 7.82
C ALA A 686 7.47 27.03 9.10
N PRO A 687 7.80 25.78 9.51
CA PRO A 687 8.40 25.54 10.81
C PRO A 687 9.49 26.57 11.04
N ALA A 688 9.34 27.40 12.08
CA ALA A 688 10.32 28.42 12.38
C ALA A 688 11.64 27.71 12.64
N SER A 689 12.50 27.63 11.63
CA SER A 689 13.86 27.08 11.69
C SER A 689 14.03 25.68 12.31
N VAL A 690 12.97 24.88 12.49
CA VAL A 690 13.18 23.47 12.80
C VAL A 690 13.57 22.82 11.49
N ALA A 691 14.86 22.52 11.37
CA ALA A 691 15.39 21.66 10.33
C ALA A 691 14.49 20.41 10.23
N ASN A 692 13.61 20.36 9.24
CA ASN A 692 13.33 19.08 8.63
C ASN A 692 14.70 18.62 8.15
N PRO A 693 15.29 17.54 8.72
CA PRO A 693 16.48 17.00 8.11
C PRO A 693 16.12 16.70 6.65
N PRO A 694 17.04 16.96 5.70
CA PRO A 694 16.92 16.42 4.36
C PRO A 694 16.46 14.95 4.46
N PRO A 695 15.42 14.61 3.69
CA PRO A 695 15.52 14.80 2.25
C PRO A 695 14.28 15.42 1.56
N TYR A 696 13.51 16.32 2.17
CA TYR A 696 12.30 16.85 1.51
C TYR A 696 12.54 18.21 0.81
N PRO A 697 12.02 18.42 -0.43
CA PRO A 697 12.04 19.71 -1.13
C PRO A 697 11.23 20.79 -0.38
N PRO A 698 11.34 22.08 -0.73
CA PRO A 698 10.55 23.13 -0.08
C PRO A 698 9.04 22.86 -0.18
N PRO A 699 8.26 23.13 0.89
CA PRO A 699 6.83 22.86 0.90
C PRO A 699 6.08 23.72 -0.13
N GLY A 700 5.16 23.08 -0.88
CA GLY A 700 4.04 23.75 -1.54
C GLY A 700 4.16 24.12 -3.02
N VAL A 701 5.34 24.39 -3.60
CA VAL A 701 5.47 24.82 -5.02
C VAL A 701 6.76 24.35 -5.72
N SER A 702 6.69 23.96 -6.99
CA SER A 702 7.84 23.55 -7.83
C SER A 702 7.74 24.02 -9.30
N LYS A 703 8.84 23.93 -10.08
CA LYS A 703 8.79 24.21 -11.53
C LYS A 703 8.07 23.06 -12.22
N LEU A 704 7.34 23.35 -13.29
CA LEU A 704 6.80 22.29 -14.16
C LEU A 704 7.92 21.43 -14.76
N ASP A 705 9.04 22.06 -15.14
CA ASP A 705 10.29 21.37 -15.51
C ASP A 705 11.48 22.07 -14.83
N PRO A 706 12.25 21.37 -13.98
CA PRO A 706 13.39 21.98 -13.27
C PRO A 706 14.50 22.47 -14.21
N ASN A 707 14.59 21.93 -15.43
CA ASN A 707 15.64 22.23 -16.39
C ASN A 707 15.31 23.40 -17.33
N LEU A 708 14.04 23.84 -17.36
CA LEU A 708 13.59 24.91 -18.22
C LEU A 708 13.42 26.22 -17.44
N SER A 709 13.50 27.33 -18.18
CA SER A 709 13.16 28.67 -17.71
C SER A 709 11.80 29.15 -18.21
N SER A 710 11.10 28.34 -19.01
CA SER A 710 9.80 28.60 -19.64
C SER A 710 8.86 27.40 -19.44
N THR A 711 7.57 27.59 -19.74
CA THR A 711 6.56 26.51 -19.66
C THR A 711 6.90 25.40 -20.67
N PRO A 712 6.88 24.11 -20.25
CA PRO A 712 6.92 22.97 -21.16
C PRO A 712 5.82 23.04 -22.22
N THR A 713 6.16 23.02 -23.51
CA THR A 713 5.16 22.88 -24.58
C THR A 713 5.59 21.81 -25.57
N ASN A 714 4.64 21.04 -26.09
CA ASN A 714 4.83 19.94 -27.02
C ASN A 714 5.80 18.85 -26.50
N GLN A 715 5.88 18.66 -25.18
CA GLN A 715 6.66 17.61 -24.55
C GLN A 715 5.82 16.88 -23.51
N ASP A 716 5.94 15.56 -23.47
CA ASP A 716 5.20 14.74 -22.51
C ASP A 716 5.79 14.93 -21.10
N ILE A 717 4.91 15.28 -20.16
CA ILE A 717 5.23 15.34 -18.73
C ILE A 717 4.48 14.20 -18.02
N HIS A 718 5.23 13.39 -17.29
CA HIS A 718 4.73 12.27 -16.51
C HIS A 718 4.54 12.71 -15.06
N VAL A 719 3.36 12.46 -14.49
CA VAL A 719 3.01 12.86 -13.13
C VAL A 719 2.56 11.64 -12.34
N ARG A 720 3.04 11.54 -11.10
CA ARG A 720 2.51 10.63 -10.08
C ARG A 720 2.15 11.43 -8.84
N VAL A 721 0.91 11.29 -8.39
CA VAL A 721 0.37 11.90 -7.17
C VAL A 721 0.08 10.78 -6.17
N GLU A 722 0.61 10.88 -4.97
CA GLU A 722 0.28 10.01 -3.84
C GLU A 722 -0.37 10.83 -2.74
N ILE A 723 -1.56 10.41 -2.31
CA ILE A 723 -2.34 11.02 -1.23
C ILE A 723 -2.49 9.94 -0.15
N GLU A 724 -1.76 10.07 0.94
CA GLU A 724 -1.80 9.14 2.07
C GLU A 724 -2.59 9.78 3.22
N ARG A 725 -3.62 9.09 3.72
CA ARG A 725 -4.29 9.51 4.96
C ARG A 725 -3.47 9.00 6.15
N THR A 726 -2.39 9.71 6.45
CA THR A 726 -1.55 9.46 7.62
C THR A 726 -2.35 9.57 8.93
N GLY A 727 -2.31 8.51 9.73
CA GLY A 727 -2.87 8.53 11.09
C GLY A 727 -4.33 8.11 11.23
N TYR A 728 -4.89 7.31 10.31
CA TYR A 728 -6.03 6.44 10.66
C TYR A 728 -5.59 5.25 11.50
N ALA A 729 -4.46 4.65 11.15
CA ALA A 729 -3.90 3.55 11.91
C ALA A 729 -3.44 4.04 13.28
N ARG A 730 -4.14 3.57 14.33
CA ARG A 730 -3.75 3.66 15.76
C ARG A 730 -3.92 5.02 16.45
N ARG A 731 -4.65 5.96 15.86
CA ARG A 731 -5.07 7.19 16.56
C ARG A 731 -6.37 6.99 17.33
N ASP A 732 -6.41 7.54 18.54
CA ASP A 732 -7.56 7.43 19.45
C ASP A 732 -8.38 8.73 19.49
N ASP A 733 -7.84 9.81 18.93
CA ASP A 733 -8.44 11.13 18.97
C ASP A 733 -9.70 11.23 18.08
N ASN A 734 -9.89 10.35 17.09
CA ASN A 734 -11.11 10.23 16.27
C ASN A 734 -12.07 9.10 16.71
N SER A 735 -11.99 8.66 17.97
CA SER A 735 -12.77 7.52 18.46
C SER A 735 -14.28 7.76 18.46
N ARG A 736 -15.03 6.73 18.08
CA ARG A 736 -16.50 6.70 18.07
C ARG A 736 -17.05 6.39 19.47
N LEU A 737 -18.29 6.77 19.75
CA LEU A 737 -18.98 6.36 20.97
C LEU A 737 -19.89 5.16 20.74
N VAL A 738 -19.81 4.16 21.63
CA VAL A 738 -20.79 3.07 21.73
C VAL A 738 -21.36 3.00 23.14
N LYS A 739 -22.62 2.57 23.29
CA LYS A 739 -23.26 2.54 24.61
C LYS A 739 -22.57 1.55 25.55
N VAL A 740 -22.39 0.32 25.09
CA VAL A 740 -21.84 -0.78 25.89
C VAL A 740 -21.04 -1.76 25.00
N VAL A 741 -20.18 -2.57 25.61
CA VAL A 741 -19.40 -3.61 24.94
C VAL A 741 -19.76 -5.00 25.45
N ALA A 742 -19.90 -5.95 24.54
CA ALA A 742 -20.02 -7.38 24.82
C ALA A 742 -18.66 -8.06 24.59
N THR A 743 -18.12 -8.65 25.66
CA THR A 743 -16.82 -9.34 25.67
C THR A 743 -16.93 -10.87 25.67
N SER A 744 -18.13 -11.38 25.46
CA SER A 744 -18.45 -12.80 25.26
C SER A 744 -19.45 -12.91 24.10
N SER A 745 -19.55 -14.09 23.49
CA SER A 745 -20.54 -14.31 22.42
C SER A 745 -21.96 -14.12 22.96
N ILE A 746 -22.77 -13.38 22.21
CA ILE A 746 -24.18 -13.12 22.48
C ILE A 746 -25.04 -13.47 21.25
N PRO A 747 -26.35 -13.72 21.43
CA PRO A 747 -27.29 -13.66 20.32
C PRO A 747 -27.34 -12.23 19.77
N LEU A 748 -27.25 -12.06 18.44
CA LEU A 748 -27.47 -10.78 17.76
C LEU A 748 -28.96 -10.52 17.56
N ALA A 749 -29.74 -10.67 18.63
CA ALA A 749 -31.19 -10.47 18.68
C ALA A 749 -31.66 -10.28 20.12
N GLY A 750 -32.79 -9.59 20.31
CA GLY A 750 -33.39 -9.31 21.62
C GLY A 750 -32.69 -8.18 22.38
N LEU A 751 -33.17 -7.88 23.59
CA LEU A 751 -32.65 -6.77 24.42
C LEU A 751 -32.09 -7.28 25.76
N PRO A 752 -30.95 -8.01 25.75
CA PRO A 752 -30.33 -8.51 26.98
C PRO A 752 -29.73 -7.40 27.84
N THR A 753 -29.35 -7.74 29.07
CA THR A 753 -28.51 -6.88 29.91
C THR A 753 -27.04 -7.20 29.66
N ILE A 754 -26.22 -6.19 29.35
CA ILE A 754 -24.77 -6.32 29.07
C ILE A 754 -24.01 -5.36 29.97
N ASP A 755 -22.99 -5.83 30.68
CA ASP A 755 -22.20 -5.03 31.64
C ASP A 755 -23.07 -4.14 32.55
N SER A 756 -24.11 -4.71 33.17
CA SER A 756 -25.12 -4.02 34.00
C SER A 756 -26.07 -3.03 33.29
N ILE A 757 -26.00 -2.91 31.97
CA ILE A 757 -26.86 -2.03 31.17
C ILE A 757 -27.97 -2.84 30.51
N ALA A 758 -29.23 -2.54 30.85
CA ALA A 758 -30.40 -3.06 30.14
C ALA A 758 -30.55 -2.34 28.79
N LEU A 759 -30.53 -3.09 27.69
CA LEU A 759 -30.59 -2.53 26.34
C LEU A 759 -32.01 -2.09 25.95
N GLN A 760 -32.06 -1.09 25.08
CA GLN A 760 -33.24 -0.56 24.41
C GLN A 760 -33.04 -0.65 22.89
N ASP A 761 -34.14 -0.61 22.13
CA ASP A 761 -34.08 -0.55 20.67
C ASP A 761 -33.25 0.67 20.22
N GLY A 762 -32.31 0.44 19.29
CA GLY A 762 -31.40 1.45 18.77
C GLY A 762 -30.16 1.74 19.63
N ASP A 763 -29.95 1.02 20.72
CA ASP A 763 -28.70 1.11 21.48
C ASP A 763 -27.51 0.54 20.69
N THR A 764 -26.40 1.29 20.63
CA THR A 764 -25.17 0.81 20.00
C THR A 764 -24.40 -0.14 20.92
N VAL A 765 -24.14 -1.36 20.44
CA VAL A 765 -23.41 -2.40 21.15
C VAL A 765 -22.17 -2.80 20.36
N LEU A 766 -20.98 -2.65 20.96
CA LEU A 766 -19.75 -3.19 20.39
C LEU A 766 -19.60 -4.67 20.76
N VAL A 767 -19.59 -5.55 19.77
CA VAL A 767 -19.47 -6.99 19.93
C VAL A 767 -18.08 -7.45 19.52
N THR A 768 -17.35 -8.10 20.44
CA THR A 768 -15.90 -8.36 20.27
C THR A 768 -15.50 -9.84 20.32
N ALA A 769 -16.40 -10.73 20.69
CA ALA A 769 -16.07 -12.12 21.01
C ALA A 769 -17.15 -13.13 20.53
N GLN A 770 -17.72 -12.93 19.35
CA GLN A 770 -18.57 -13.95 18.71
C GLN A 770 -17.78 -15.22 18.40
N THR A 771 -18.46 -16.37 18.40
CA THR A 771 -17.89 -17.66 17.97
C THR A 771 -17.35 -17.61 16.54
N ASP A 772 -18.07 -16.92 15.64
CA ASP A 772 -17.56 -16.53 14.33
C ASP A 772 -17.10 -15.08 14.35
N ALA A 773 -15.79 -14.86 14.32
CA ALA A 773 -15.17 -13.54 14.40
C ALA A 773 -15.54 -12.61 13.23
N LYS A 774 -16.08 -13.13 12.12
CA LYS A 774 -16.63 -12.32 11.02
C LYS A 774 -17.87 -11.53 11.44
N THR A 775 -18.57 -12.00 12.49
CA THR A 775 -19.78 -11.39 13.06
C THR A 775 -19.51 -10.47 14.25
N ASN A 776 -18.25 -10.22 14.58
CA ASN A 776 -17.90 -9.11 15.48
C ASN A 776 -18.23 -7.76 14.80
N GLY A 777 -18.30 -6.68 15.57
CA GLY A 777 -18.54 -5.32 15.05
C GLY A 777 -19.46 -4.50 15.93
N VAL A 778 -19.99 -3.38 15.40
CA VAL A 778 -20.95 -2.53 16.09
C VAL A 778 -22.36 -2.83 15.58
N TYR A 779 -23.29 -3.04 16.50
CA TYR A 779 -24.67 -3.38 16.20
C TYR A 779 -25.65 -2.41 16.85
N LEU A 780 -26.80 -2.24 16.23
CA LEU A 780 -27.97 -1.61 16.81
C LEU A 780 -28.83 -2.69 17.46
N ALA A 781 -28.99 -2.62 18.78
CA ALA A 781 -29.81 -3.55 19.52
C ALA A 781 -31.28 -3.41 19.12
N SER A 782 -31.98 -4.52 18.99
CA SER A 782 -33.42 -4.56 18.75
C SER A 782 -34.06 -5.77 19.43
N ALA A 783 -35.35 -5.70 19.75
CA ALA A 783 -36.15 -6.86 20.15
C ALA A 783 -36.15 -7.98 19.09
N GLY A 784 -36.01 -7.61 17.81
CA GLY A 784 -35.83 -8.54 16.69
C GLY A 784 -34.37 -8.89 16.41
N ALA A 785 -34.05 -9.21 15.15
CA ALA A 785 -32.67 -9.39 14.72
C ALA A 785 -31.94 -8.03 14.72
N TRP A 786 -30.70 -8.02 15.21
CA TRP A 786 -29.88 -6.82 15.22
C TRP A 786 -29.30 -6.54 13.84
N THR A 787 -29.15 -5.27 13.49
CA THR A 787 -28.45 -4.82 12.29
C THR A 787 -27.10 -4.25 12.67
N ARG A 788 -26.12 -4.31 11.76
CA ARG A 788 -24.89 -3.53 11.94
C ARG A 788 -25.23 -2.04 11.98
N ASP A 789 -24.44 -1.29 12.72
CA ASP A 789 -24.51 0.17 12.72
C ASP A 789 -24.05 0.70 11.35
N ALA A 790 -24.76 1.68 10.78
CA ALA A 790 -24.48 2.26 9.46
C ALA A 790 -23.16 3.05 9.36
N SER A 791 -22.44 3.16 10.48
CA SER A 791 -21.09 3.68 10.55
C SER A 791 -20.05 2.57 10.69
N ALA A 792 -20.41 1.31 10.54
CA ALA A 792 -19.58 0.14 10.77
C ALA A 792 -20.08 -1.12 10.02
N ASP A 793 -20.83 -0.92 8.95
CA ASP A 793 -21.43 -1.96 8.11
C ASP A 793 -20.69 -2.19 6.78
N GLU A 794 -19.80 -1.26 6.40
CA GLU A 794 -18.93 -1.36 5.23
C GLU A 794 -17.44 -1.38 5.64
N GLY A 795 -16.58 -1.96 4.79
CA GLY A 795 -15.13 -2.02 5.05
C GLY A 795 -14.51 -0.62 5.14
N ILE A 796 -14.96 0.30 4.29
CA ILE A 796 -14.55 1.71 4.28
C ILE A 796 -14.83 2.43 5.61
N ASP A 797 -15.81 1.96 6.37
CA ASP A 797 -16.13 2.49 7.70
C ASP A 797 -15.30 1.88 8.81
N LEU A 798 -14.54 0.83 8.53
CA LEU A 798 -13.71 0.13 9.50
C LEU A 798 -12.24 0.07 9.05
N PRO A 799 -11.59 1.21 8.72
CA PRO A 799 -10.17 1.21 8.47
C PRO A 799 -9.40 0.69 9.70
N PRO A 800 -8.26 -0.01 9.50
CA PRO A 800 -7.38 -0.44 10.58
C PRO A 800 -7.13 0.67 11.60
N GLY A 801 -7.28 0.34 12.88
CA GLY A 801 -7.12 1.31 13.96
C GLY A 801 -8.38 2.08 14.35
N THR A 802 -9.51 1.91 13.66
CA THR A 802 -10.81 2.44 14.12
C THR A 802 -11.05 2.08 15.58
N ALA A 803 -11.44 3.07 16.38
CA ALA A 803 -11.54 2.93 17.83
C ALA A 803 -12.88 3.42 18.40
N TRP A 804 -13.29 2.84 19.52
CA TRP A 804 -14.55 3.10 20.20
C TRP A 804 -14.36 3.28 21.71
N PHE A 805 -14.88 4.38 22.24
CA PHE A 805 -15.04 4.58 23.68
C PHE A 805 -16.39 4.02 24.15
N ILE A 806 -16.35 3.33 25.29
CA ILE A 806 -17.55 2.76 25.92
C ILE A 806 -18.17 3.78 26.86
N LYS A 807 -19.46 4.11 26.66
CA LYS A 807 -20.15 5.14 27.46
C LYS A 807 -20.62 4.65 28.83
N ALA A 808 -21.02 3.39 28.94
CA ALA A 808 -21.69 2.87 30.13
C ALA A 808 -21.33 1.42 30.43
N GLY A 809 -21.56 1.03 31.68
CA GLY A 809 -21.33 -0.30 32.22
C GLY A 809 -20.40 -0.31 33.43
N SER A 810 -20.52 -1.33 34.27
CA SER A 810 -19.78 -1.41 35.53
C SER A 810 -18.30 -1.74 35.35
N ALA A 811 -17.96 -2.51 34.31
CA ALA A 811 -16.62 -3.05 34.09
C ALA A 811 -15.84 -2.30 33.00
N HIS A 812 -16.53 -1.71 32.03
CA HIS A 812 -15.90 -1.20 30.81
C HIS A 812 -16.16 0.26 30.48
N THR A 813 -16.90 1.02 31.30
CA THR A 813 -17.08 2.47 31.09
C THR A 813 -15.75 3.19 30.91
N GLY A 814 -15.67 4.06 29.90
CA GLY A 814 -14.49 4.87 29.60
C GLY A 814 -13.31 4.10 29.03
N SER A 815 -13.42 2.78 28.85
CA SER A 815 -12.39 1.99 28.16
C SER A 815 -12.41 2.27 26.66
N LEU A 816 -11.25 2.07 26.03
CA LEU A 816 -11.06 2.25 24.61
C LEU A 816 -10.77 0.91 23.93
N TRP A 817 -11.51 0.64 22.85
CA TRP A 817 -11.40 -0.57 22.04
C TRP A 817 -11.02 -0.21 20.63
N ARG A 818 -10.26 -1.08 19.95
CA ARG A 818 -9.69 -0.79 18.63
C ARG A 818 -9.69 -2.01 17.73
N LEU A 819 -9.99 -1.78 16.45
CA LEU A 819 -9.79 -2.75 15.37
C LEU A 819 -8.29 -2.96 15.11
N GLN A 820 -7.82 -4.21 15.23
CA GLN A 820 -6.43 -4.64 15.11
C GLN A 820 -6.11 -5.30 13.77
N ASN A 821 -7.07 -5.35 12.84
CA ASN A 821 -6.83 -5.82 11.47
C ASN A 821 -5.68 -5.03 10.83
N SER A 822 -4.85 -5.70 10.03
CA SER A 822 -3.72 -5.05 9.35
C SER A 822 -4.14 -4.26 8.11
N ASP A 823 -5.21 -4.74 7.46
CA ASP A 823 -5.75 -4.23 6.20
C ASP A 823 -7.26 -3.94 6.42
N VAL A 824 -7.86 -3.12 5.57
CA VAL A 824 -9.31 -2.84 5.63
C VAL A 824 -10.08 -4.16 5.45
N PRO A 825 -10.95 -4.56 6.41
CA PRO A 825 -11.63 -5.84 6.34
C PRO A 825 -12.84 -5.79 5.39
N VAL A 826 -13.06 -6.89 4.67
CA VAL A 826 -14.32 -7.14 3.95
C VAL A 826 -15.36 -7.64 4.95
N ILE A 827 -16.41 -6.85 5.18
CA ILE A 827 -17.41 -7.12 6.21
C ILE A 827 -18.15 -8.43 5.94
N ASN A 828 -18.38 -9.20 7.01
CA ASN A 828 -18.98 -10.54 6.99
C ASN A 828 -18.13 -11.64 6.31
N ASN A 829 -17.00 -11.30 5.69
CA ASN A 829 -16.06 -12.28 5.12
C ASN A 829 -14.78 -12.39 5.95
N ASP A 830 -14.20 -11.27 6.35
CA ASP A 830 -12.98 -11.25 7.15
C ASP A 830 -13.29 -11.29 8.64
N ALA A 831 -12.43 -11.97 9.40
CA ALA A 831 -12.49 -11.93 10.85
C ALA A 831 -12.17 -10.52 11.36
N LEU A 832 -13.03 -9.94 12.19
CA LEU A 832 -12.79 -8.64 12.80
C LEU A 832 -12.14 -8.82 14.18
N SER A 833 -10.87 -8.42 14.28
CA SER A 833 -10.08 -8.50 15.51
C SER A 833 -10.20 -7.20 16.30
N ILE A 834 -11.07 -7.17 17.31
CA ILE A 834 -11.32 -5.98 18.13
C ILE A 834 -10.80 -6.23 19.53
N GLN A 835 -9.93 -5.35 20.04
CA GLN A 835 -9.27 -5.52 21.34
C GLN A 835 -9.33 -4.25 22.17
N ARG A 836 -9.42 -4.41 23.50
CA ARG A 836 -9.32 -3.30 24.44
C ARG A 836 -7.86 -2.83 24.49
N VAL A 837 -7.63 -1.58 24.08
CA VAL A 837 -6.29 -1.00 24.01
C VAL A 837 -5.98 -0.09 25.19
N ARG A 838 -7.00 0.52 25.83
CA ARG A 838 -6.80 1.37 27.02
C ARG A 838 -7.90 1.21 28.06
N LEU A 839 -7.49 1.41 29.30
CA LEU A 839 -8.39 1.59 30.45
C LEU A 839 -8.57 3.08 30.74
N PRO A 840 -9.72 3.51 31.30
CA PRO A 840 -9.91 4.89 31.73
C PRO A 840 -8.89 5.26 32.81
N VAL A 841 -8.62 6.56 32.95
CA VAL A 841 -7.91 7.10 34.11
C VAL A 841 -8.93 7.56 35.14
N LYS A 842 -8.60 7.39 36.42
CA LYS A 842 -9.48 7.80 37.51
C LYS A 842 -9.42 9.31 37.75
N ALA A 843 -8.22 9.89 37.69
CA ALA A 843 -8.00 11.32 37.92
C ALA A 843 -6.88 11.84 37.01
N VAL A 844 -6.82 13.17 36.83
CA VAL A 844 -5.78 13.86 36.06
C VAL A 844 -5.05 14.91 36.91
N ALA A 845 -3.73 14.84 36.96
CA ALA A 845 -2.88 15.83 37.60
C ALA A 845 -2.49 16.91 36.57
N THR A 846 -3.12 18.09 36.67
CA THR A 846 -2.85 19.27 35.83
C THR A 846 -1.74 20.19 36.39
N SER A 847 -1.13 19.76 37.48
CA SER A 847 0.06 20.34 38.11
C SER A 847 1.01 19.22 38.51
N SER A 848 2.25 19.57 38.86
CA SER A 848 3.26 18.60 39.26
C SER A 848 2.85 17.90 40.56
N VAL A 849 2.94 16.56 40.58
CA VAL A 849 2.64 15.73 41.76
C VAL A 849 3.87 14.94 42.18
N THR A 850 3.88 14.47 43.42
CA THR A 850 4.83 13.44 43.85
C THR A 850 4.33 12.09 43.33
N LEU A 851 5.15 11.39 42.54
CA LEU A 851 4.82 10.08 41.97
C LEU A 851 5.01 8.96 43.01
N ALA A 852 4.46 9.15 44.21
CA ALA A 852 4.48 8.19 45.31
C ALA A 852 3.37 8.50 46.32
N GLY A 853 2.92 7.47 47.04
CA GLY A 853 1.88 7.60 48.07
C GLY A 853 0.46 7.71 47.51
N LEU A 854 -0.53 7.54 48.38
CA LEU A 854 -1.96 7.62 48.04
C LEU A 854 -2.51 8.98 48.45
N THR A 855 -2.25 10.00 47.64
CA THR A 855 -2.71 11.38 47.90
C THR A 855 -4.05 11.66 47.21
N THR A 856 -4.59 12.86 47.43
CA THR A 856 -5.71 13.37 46.63
C THR A 856 -5.17 14.01 45.36
N VAL A 857 -5.69 13.63 44.20
CA VAL A 857 -5.40 14.24 42.89
C VAL A 857 -6.72 14.63 42.24
N ASP A 858 -6.83 15.90 41.80
CA ASP A 858 -8.06 16.45 41.21
C ASP A 858 -9.34 16.22 42.05
N GLY A 859 -9.22 16.35 43.37
CA GLY A 859 -10.33 16.10 44.30
C GLY A 859 -10.64 14.62 44.55
N VAL A 860 -9.93 13.69 43.91
CA VAL A 860 -10.11 12.24 44.09
C VAL A 860 -9.09 11.70 45.08
N ALA A 861 -9.54 11.09 46.17
CA ALA A 861 -8.68 10.31 47.05
C ALA A 861 -8.25 9.01 46.34
N LEU A 862 -6.95 8.86 46.09
CA LEU A 862 -6.42 7.72 45.36
C LEU A 862 -6.35 6.46 46.22
N ALA A 863 -6.60 5.32 45.59
CA ALA A 863 -6.39 3.98 46.10
C ALA A 863 -5.27 3.29 45.31
N ALA A 864 -4.61 2.31 45.93
CA ALA A 864 -3.60 1.51 45.25
C ALA A 864 -4.22 0.80 44.03
N GLY A 865 -3.58 0.92 42.86
CA GLY A 865 -4.09 0.40 41.59
C GLY A 865 -4.82 1.42 40.73
N ASP A 866 -5.17 2.61 41.26
CA ASP A 866 -5.82 3.65 40.47
C ASP A 866 -4.90 4.15 39.35
N ARG A 867 -5.45 4.32 38.15
CA ARG A 867 -4.75 4.93 37.01
C ARG A 867 -4.85 6.45 37.08
N VAL A 868 -3.73 7.16 37.07
CA VAL A 868 -3.66 8.63 37.16
C VAL A 868 -2.93 9.18 35.94
N LEU A 869 -3.56 10.10 35.23
CA LEU A 869 -2.92 10.83 34.11
C LEU A 869 -2.15 12.02 34.66
N VAL A 870 -0.88 12.16 34.30
CA VAL A 870 0.00 13.24 34.80
C VAL A 870 0.49 14.07 33.62
N THR A 871 0.21 15.39 33.64
CA THR A 871 0.39 16.25 32.46
C THR A 871 1.38 17.41 32.62
N LYS A 872 1.83 17.71 33.86
CA LYS A 872 2.74 18.85 34.13
C LYS A 872 3.80 18.57 35.19
N GLN A 873 4.54 17.47 35.10
CA GLN A 873 5.71 17.26 35.95
C GLN A 873 6.80 18.31 35.68
N ASN A 874 7.31 18.93 36.74
CA ASN A 874 8.29 20.02 36.65
C ASN A 874 9.40 20.03 37.73
N THR A 875 9.47 19.00 38.58
CA THR A 875 10.49 18.92 39.65
C THR A 875 11.71 18.11 39.19
N MET A 876 12.71 17.83 40.03
CA MET A 876 13.95 17.16 39.59
C MET A 876 14.18 15.77 40.23
N PRO A 877 14.54 14.75 39.42
CA PRO A 877 14.25 14.68 38.00
C PRO A 877 12.80 14.18 37.88
N PRO A 878 11.84 15.05 37.54
CA PRO A 878 11.29 14.86 36.21
C PRO A 878 11.08 16.15 35.38
N THR A 879 11.80 16.20 34.25
CA THR A 879 11.50 16.98 33.03
C THR A 879 10.13 16.60 32.44
N PRO A 880 9.56 17.37 31.48
CA PRO A 880 8.30 17.01 30.80
C PRO A 880 8.25 15.59 30.21
N SER A 881 9.39 14.91 30.05
CA SER A 881 9.50 13.48 29.73
C SER A 881 8.88 12.52 30.75
N ALA A 882 8.51 12.98 31.95
CA ALA A 882 7.86 12.17 32.97
C ALA A 882 6.33 12.21 32.94
N ASN A 883 5.72 13.05 32.11
CA ASN A 883 4.28 13.02 31.90
C ASN A 883 3.83 11.65 31.35
N GLY A 884 2.57 11.29 31.56
CA GLY A 884 1.97 10.03 31.12
C GLY A 884 1.04 9.42 32.17
N VAL A 885 0.71 8.14 32.02
CA VAL A 885 -0.22 7.44 32.92
C VAL A 885 0.55 6.60 33.93
N TYR A 886 0.18 6.72 35.20
CA TYR A 886 0.79 6.01 36.32
C TYR A 886 -0.25 5.19 37.09
N ILE A 887 0.22 4.10 37.70
CA ILE A 887 -0.55 3.33 38.69
C ILE A 887 -0.18 3.84 40.08
N ALA A 888 -1.17 4.37 40.78
CA ALA A 888 -1.00 4.86 42.14
C ALA A 888 -0.71 3.72 43.12
N SER A 889 0.17 3.97 44.07
CA SER A 889 0.60 3.02 45.11
C SER A 889 0.93 3.77 46.41
N SER A 890 0.91 3.07 47.54
CA SER A 890 1.41 3.62 48.81
C SER A 890 2.92 3.89 48.78
N GLY A 891 3.66 3.20 47.92
CA GLY A 891 5.07 3.46 47.60
C GLY A 891 5.23 4.30 46.34
N VAL A 892 6.33 4.09 45.61
CA VAL A 892 6.60 4.75 44.33
C VAL A 892 5.60 4.27 43.27
N TRP A 893 5.07 5.20 42.48
CA TRP A 893 4.18 4.89 41.37
C TRP A 893 4.98 4.39 40.17
N PHE A 894 4.37 3.52 39.36
CA PHE A 894 4.96 3.00 38.13
C PHE A 894 4.10 3.36 36.93
N ARG A 895 4.71 3.48 35.74
CA ARG A 895 3.97 3.77 34.51
C ARG A 895 3.04 2.61 34.16
N ALA A 896 1.84 2.95 33.73
CA ALA A 896 0.84 1.97 33.34
C ALA A 896 1.18 1.34 31.96
N VAL A 897 0.76 0.10 31.74
CA VAL A 897 0.78 -0.55 30.42
C VAL A 897 -0.52 -0.17 29.67
N PRO A 898 -0.46 0.14 28.35
CA PRO A 898 0.73 0.18 27.48
C PRO A 898 1.50 1.51 27.47
N GLU A 899 1.12 2.51 28.27
CA GLU A 899 1.71 3.86 28.31
C GLU A 899 3.17 3.93 28.79
N ASN A 900 3.75 2.78 29.15
CA ASN A 900 5.18 2.59 29.40
C ASN A 900 5.98 2.25 28.12
N THR A 901 5.33 2.14 26.96
CA THR A 901 5.94 1.79 25.68
C THR A 901 5.72 2.88 24.62
N VAL A 902 6.53 2.87 23.55
CA VAL A 902 6.34 3.72 22.35
C VAL A 902 4.99 3.44 21.70
N ALA A 903 4.58 2.17 21.61
CA ALA A 903 3.30 1.78 21.02
C ALA A 903 2.09 2.32 21.80
N GLY A 904 2.21 2.47 23.13
CA GLY A 904 1.17 3.08 23.95
C GLY A 904 1.20 4.62 23.99
N MET A 905 2.18 5.25 23.37
CA MET A 905 2.43 6.71 23.42
C MET A 905 2.65 7.30 22.03
N GLN A 906 1.78 6.92 21.07
CA GLN A 906 1.72 7.51 19.73
C GLN A 906 0.88 8.79 19.73
N ALA A 907 1.16 9.72 18.82
CA ALA A 907 0.39 10.94 18.63
C ALA A 907 -1.11 10.61 18.46
N GLY A 908 -1.97 11.38 19.14
CA GLY A 908 -3.42 11.12 19.18
C GLY A 908 -3.86 10.04 20.18
N ALA A 909 -2.93 9.43 20.93
CA ALA A 909 -3.29 8.59 22.09
C ALA A 909 -4.21 9.36 23.03
N THR A 910 -5.36 8.80 23.37
CA THR A 910 -6.44 9.51 24.08
C THR A 910 -6.90 8.74 25.32
N TRP A 911 -7.13 9.46 26.42
CA TRP A 911 -7.58 8.93 27.70
C TRP A 911 -8.85 9.62 28.18
N PHE A 912 -9.80 8.82 28.67
CA PHE A 912 -11.00 9.29 29.35
C PHE A 912 -10.78 9.41 30.86
N VAL A 913 -11.18 10.54 31.45
CA VAL A 913 -11.11 10.80 32.89
C VAL A 913 -12.46 10.50 33.55
N SER A 914 -12.49 9.58 34.50
CA SER A 914 -13.73 9.07 35.10
C SER A 914 -14.17 9.77 36.39
N ALA A 915 -13.27 10.45 37.11
CA ALA A 915 -13.60 11.13 38.35
C ALA A 915 -12.77 12.42 38.55
N GLY A 916 -13.15 13.21 39.55
CA GLY A 916 -12.52 14.48 39.89
C GLY A 916 -13.18 15.68 39.21
N SER A 917 -12.56 16.86 39.34
CA SER A 917 -13.08 18.09 38.74
C SER A 917 -13.06 18.05 37.21
N ASN A 918 -12.19 17.21 36.63
CA ASN A 918 -12.11 16.98 35.18
C ASN A 918 -12.79 15.66 34.76
N ALA A 919 -13.74 15.13 35.55
CA ALA A 919 -14.51 13.96 35.15
C ALA A 919 -15.26 14.20 33.83
N ASN A 920 -15.45 13.14 33.04
CA ASN A 920 -16.06 13.16 31.71
C ASN A 920 -15.29 14.01 30.68
N SER A 921 -13.98 14.20 30.88
CA SER A 921 -13.10 14.86 29.91
C SER A 921 -12.18 13.87 29.20
N TYR A 922 -11.69 14.29 28.03
CA TYR A 922 -10.77 13.53 27.20
C TYR A 922 -9.46 14.30 27.07
N TRP A 923 -8.34 13.58 27.15
CA TRP A 923 -7.00 14.15 27.07
C TRP A 923 -6.20 13.38 26.05
N HIS A 924 -5.41 14.08 25.24
CA HIS A 924 -4.62 13.45 24.18
C HIS A 924 -3.14 13.83 24.21
N LEU A 925 -2.34 12.99 23.56
CA LEU A 925 -0.92 13.20 23.33
C LEU A 925 -0.68 13.89 21.98
N ASN A 926 0.10 14.98 21.94
CA ASN A 926 0.28 15.78 20.71
C ASN A 926 1.20 15.14 19.68
N ASN A 927 2.29 14.52 20.13
CA ASN A 927 3.35 13.95 19.28
C ASN A 927 3.76 12.59 19.84
N ASP A 928 4.31 11.73 18.98
CA ASP A 928 4.91 10.47 19.40
C ASP A 928 5.91 10.72 20.53
N ALA A 929 5.83 9.88 21.56
CA ALA A 929 6.64 10.00 22.76
C ALA A 929 7.29 8.67 23.11
N THR A 930 8.53 8.73 23.59
CA THR A 930 9.20 7.58 24.20
C THR A 930 9.30 7.80 25.71
N PRO A 931 8.52 7.08 26.52
CA PRO A 931 8.53 7.24 27.97
C PRO A 931 9.93 7.06 28.58
N GLY A 932 10.35 7.98 29.45
CA GLY A 932 11.56 7.83 30.26
C GLY A 932 12.89 8.22 29.60
N ILE A 933 12.89 8.70 28.34
CA ILE A 933 14.05 9.33 27.69
C ILE A 933 13.83 10.84 27.47
N SER A 934 14.73 11.54 26.78
CA SER A 934 14.78 13.01 26.69
C SER A 934 13.69 13.71 25.85
N THR A 935 12.62 13.03 25.43
CA THR A 935 11.53 13.67 24.68
C THR A 935 10.53 14.33 25.62
N ASN A 936 10.22 15.61 25.41
CA ASN A 936 9.14 16.28 26.15
C ASN A 936 7.78 15.63 25.82
N ILE A 937 7.10 15.09 26.83
CA ILE A 937 5.78 14.49 26.65
C ILE A 937 4.72 15.56 26.91
N THR A 938 4.01 15.97 25.85
CA THR A 938 2.99 17.03 25.90
C THR A 938 1.61 16.41 25.82
N ILE A 939 0.90 16.39 26.94
CA ILE A 939 -0.47 15.90 27.07
C ILE A 939 -1.36 17.08 27.43
N GLN A 940 -2.47 17.23 26.72
CA GLN A 940 -3.40 18.34 26.92
C GLN A 940 -4.85 17.88 26.86
N LEU A 941 -5.74 18.75 27.33
CA LEU A 941 -7.18 18.55 27.20
C LEU A 941 -7.54 18.52 25.71
N ALA A 942 -8.31 17.53 25.30
CA ALA A 942 -8.68 17.38 23.91
C ALA A 942 -9.67 18.45 23.48
N THR A 943 -9.41 19.08 22.33
CA THR A 943 -10.35 20.01 21.69
C THR A 943 -11.04 19.32 20.52
N LEU A 944 -12.22 19.82 20.11
CA LEU A 944 -12.95 19.27 18.95
C LEU A 944 -12.11 19.27 17.68
N ASN A 945 -11.22 20.25 17.51
CA ASN A 945 -10.36 20.37 16.33
C ASN A 945 -9.24 19.32 16.32
N ASP A 946 -8.84 18.82 17.49
CA ASP A 946 -7.82 17.78 17.58
C ASP A 946 -8.42 16.39 17.38
N LEU A 947 -9.66 16.20 17.79
CA LEU A 947 -10.34 14.91 17.81
C LEU A 947 -10.89 14.50 16.43
N TYR A 948 -11.49 15.43 15.69
CA TYR A 948 -12.19 15.11 14.45
C TYR A 948 -11.42 15.59 13.22
N SER A 949 -10.25 15.00 13.01
CA SER A 949 -9.41 15.30 11.85
C SER A 949 -8.59 14.09 11.40
N ALA A 950 -8.27 14.08 10.11
CA ALA A 950 -7.27 13.20 9.52
C ALA A 950 -6.06 14.03 9.11
N THR A 951 -4.87 13.45 9.14
CA THR A 951 -3.69 14.09 8.55
C THR A 951 -3.48 13.49 7.18
N VAL A 952 -3.47 14.31 6.14
CA VAL A 952 -3.21 13.88 4.77
C VAL A 952 -1.84 14.32 4.35
N GLN A 953 -1.05 13.38 3.87
CA GLN A 953 0.23 13.62 3.23
C GLN A 953 0.02 13.55 1.72
N THR A 954 0.46 14.56 0.99
CA THR A 954 0.42 14.57 -0.48
C THR A 954 1.83 14.70 -1.02
N GLN A 955 2.14 13.86 -1.99
CA GLN A 955 3.44 13.81 -2.65
C GLN A 955 3.24 13.78 -4.16
N VAL A 956 4.03 14.56 -4.88
CA VAL A 956 3.94 14.64 -6.34
C VAL A 956 5.33 14.45 -6.95
N TRP A 957 5.46 13.53 -7.90
CA TRP A 957 6.63 13.35 -8.76
C TRP A 957 6.28 13.78 -10.17
N MET A 958 7.20 14.50 -10.82
CA MET A 958 7.04 14.98 -12.19
C MET A 958 8.35 14.80 -12.96
N LEU A 959 8.26 14.17 -14.13
CA LEU A 959 9.39 13.95 -15.03
C LEU A 959 9.00 14.28 -16.47
N ALA A 960 9.82 15.08 -17.14
CA ALA A 960 9.74 15.23 -18.59
C ALA A 960 10.25 13.96 -19.27
N ASP A 961 9.60 13.55 -20.37
CA ASP A 961 9.99 12.35 -21.11
C ASP A 961 11.42 12.47 -21.66
N SER A 962 12.28 11.49 -21.33
CA SER A 962 13.65 11.42 -21.84
C SER A 962 14.23 10.01 -21.67
N ALA A 963 15.19 9.66 -22.53
CA ALA A 963 15.93 8.39 -22.41
C ALA A 963 16.65 8.23 -21.06
N THR A 964 17.05 9.34 -20.43
CA THR A 964 17.79 9.32 -19.15
C THR A 964 16.93 8.99 -17.94
N VAL A 965 15.62 9.27 -18.01
CA VAL A 965 14.67 9.05 -16.92
C VAL A 965 13.64 7.96 -17.23
N ALA A 966 13.78 7.25 -18.36
CA ALA A 966 12.86 6.21 -18.80
C ALA A 966 12.60 5.13 -17.74
N ASN A 967 13.63 4.69 -17.01
CA ASN A 967 13.49 3.73 -15.92
C ASN A 967 12.72 4.30 -14.71
N GLN A 968 12.86 5.60 -14.46
CA GLN A 968 12.13 6.29 -13.38
C GLN A 968 10.67 6.48 -13.77
N ILE A 969 10.39 6.89 -15.02
CA ILE A 969 9.04 6.94 -15.58
C ILE A 969 8.38 5.55 -15.54
N ALA A 970 9.10 4.50 -15.92
CA ALA A 970 8.60 3.13 -15.83
C ALA A 970 8.20 2.81 -14.39
N ARG A 971 9.04 3.14 -13.40
CA ARG A 971 8.71 2.94 -11.97
C ARG A 971 7.52 3.77 -11.51
N MET A 972 7.38 5.02 -11.94
CA MET A 972 6.19 5.83 -11.64
C MET A 972 4.91 5.12 -12.10
N LYS A 973 4.97 4.40 -13.22
CA LYS A 973 3.83 3.65 -13.77
C LYS A 973 3.63 2.26 -13.16
N THR A 974 4.69 1.45 -13.04
CA THR A 974 4.63 -0.01 -12.84
C THR A 974 4.58 -0.46 -11.38
N THR A 975 4.91 0.41 -10.44
CA THR A 975 5.13 0.03 -9.04
C THR A 975 3.95 0.40 -8.16
N THR A 976 3.52 -0.56 -7.35
CA THR A 976 2.44 -0.42 -6.36
C THR A 976 2.93 0.07 -4.99
N ARG A 977 4.24 0.06 -4.73
CA ARG A 977 4.88 0.65 -3.53
C ARG A 977 4.82 2.17 -3.53
N ALA A 978 4.62 2.80 -2.37
CA ALA A 978 4.83 4.25 -2.21
C ALA A 978 6.22 4.62 -2.75
N MET A 979 6.34 5.74 -3.47
CA MET A 979 7.62 6.14 -4.08
C MET A 979 8.73 6.26 -3.02
N ALA A 980 8.39 6.69 -1.81
CA ALA A 980 9.29 6.75 -0.66
C ALA A 980 9.91 5.38 -0.28
N GLN A 981 9.24 4.27 -0.61
CA GLN A 981 9.71 2.91 -0.33
C GLN A 981 10.54 2.33 -1.48
N LEU A 982 10.31 2.79 -2.71
CA LEU A 982 11.03 2.34 -3.90
C LEU A 982 12.45 2.87 -3.97
N ASP A 983 12.70 4.00 -3.31
CA ASP A 983 13.97 4.70 -3.38
C ASP A 983 14.24 5.47 -2.07
N PRO A 984 14.67 4.79 -0.98
CA PRO A 984 15.03 5.51 0.24
C PRO A 984 16.17 6.47 -0.07
N VAL A 985 16.05 7.72 0.37
CA VAL A 985 17.09 8.73 0.14
C VAL A 985 18.32 8.38 0.97
N VAL A 986 19.28 7.68 0.35
CA VAL A 986 20.54 7.26 0.98
C VAL A 986 21.64 8.26 0.64
N ARG A 987 22.32 8.78 1.65
CA ARG A 987 23.44 9.72 1.51
C ARG A 987 24.75 8.99 1.16
N TYR A 988 25.40 9.37 0.07
CA TYR A 988 26.67 8.81 -0.41
C TYR A 988 27.85 9.80 -0.39
N GLY A 989 27.94 10.61 0.68
CA GLY A 989 29.02 11.59 0.83
C GLY A 989 28.75 12.91 0.10
N GLN A 990 29.66 13.86 0.29
CA GLN A 990 29.50 15.24 -0.18
C GLN A 990 29.78 15.39 -1.68
N CYS A 991 29.19 16.40 -2.31
CA CYS A 991 29.37 16.71 -3.72
C CYS A 991 29.48 18.22 -3.98
N ALA A 992 30.12 18.60 -5.09
CA ALA A 992 30.39 20.00 -5.45
C ALA A 992 29.72 20.40 -6.79
N GLY A 993 28.61 19.74 -7.15
CA GLY A 993 27.86 19.97 -8.39
C GLY A 993 27.53 18.69 -9.14
N SER A 994 28.35 17.65 -9.00
CA SER A 994 28.12 16.30 -9.51
C SER A 994 28.63 15.27 -8.51
N CYS A 995 28.09 14.05 -8.59
CA CYS A 995 28.51 12.98 -7.70
C CYS A 995 29.87 12.40 -8.09
N PRO A 996 30.74 12.08 -7.10
CA PRO A 996 32.01 11.41 -7.36
C PRO A 996 31.80 10.14 -8.19
N ALA A 997 32.65 9.90 -9.19
CA ALA A 997 32.60 8.69 -10.00
C ALA A 997 32.82 7.39 -9.20
N SER A 998 33.35 7.50 -7.98
CA SER A 998 33.49 6.40 -7.02
C SER A 998 32.18 5.95 -6.39
N ASN A 999 31.12 6.72 -6.55
CA ASN A 999 29.81 6.39 -6.00
C ASN A 999 29.02 5.49 -6.96
N PRO A 1000 28.07 4.68 -6.45
CA PRO A 1000 27.12 3.93 -7.28
C PRO A 1000 26.48 4.78 -8.40
N SER A 1001 26.25 4.17 -9.56
CA SER A 1001 25.61 4.83 -10.71
C SER A 1001 24.17 5.25 -10.41
N GLY A 1002 23.69 6.31 -11.06
CA GLY A 1002 22.32 6.83 -10.89
C GLY A 1002 22.13 7.83 -9.75
N GLN A 1003 23.22 8.30 -9.14
CA GLN A 1003 23.17 9.32 -8.10
C GLN A 1003 23.08 10.73 -8.67
N TYR A 1004 22.42 11.61 -7.93
CA TYR A 1004 22.43 13.04 -8.19
C TYR A 1004 22.95 13.80 -6.98
N CYS A 1005 23.65 14.90 -7.25
CA CYS A 1005 24.10 15.83 -6.23
C CYS A 1005 22.92 16.74 -5.88
N GLY A 1006 22.34 16.57 -4.70
CA GLY A 1006 21.18 17.35 -4.30
C GLY A 1006 21.51 18.78 -3.87
N GLY A 1007 20.51 19.45 -3.28
CA GLY A 1007 20.63 20.81 -2.78
C GLY A 1007 21.62 20.95 -1.61
N VAL A 1008 21.90 22.19 -1.23
CA VAL A 1008 22.70 22.51 -0.04
C VAL A 1008 21.87 22.21 1.19
N GLU A 1009 22.37 21.36 2.07
CA GLU A 1009 21.71 20.96 3.30
C GLU A 1009 21.96 21.93 4.47
N ALA A 1010 21.34 21.65 5.63
CA ALA A 1010 21.45 22.45 6.86
C ALA A 1010 22.89 22.58 7.41
N ASP A 1011 23.80 21.68 7.02
CA ASP A 1011 25.22 21.75 7.36
C ASP A 1011 26.06 22.54 6.33
N SER A 1012 25.39 23.24 5.40
CA SER A 1012 25.99 23.99 4.27
C SER A 1012 26.71 23.13 3.23
N ASN A 1013 26.61 21.80 3.27
CA ASN A 1013 27.20 20.90 2.29
C ASN A 1013 26.13 20.32 1.35
N ARG A 1014 26.51 19.93 0.13
CA ARG A 1014 25.66 19.12 -0.75
C ARG A 1014 26.05 17.67 -0.65
N TYR A 1015 25.10 16.77 -0.86
CA TYR A 1015 25.34 15.33 -0.80
C TYR A 1015 24.82 14.60 -2.03
N CYS A 1016 25.41 13.44 -2.28
CA CYS A 1016 24.94 12.49 -3.26
C CYS A 1016 23.82 11.63 -2.71
N TYR A 1017 22.77 11.44 -3.50
CA TYR A 1017 21.63 10.62 -3.12
C TYR A 1017 21.33 9.54 -4.17
N THR A 1018 20.87 8.38 -3.69
CA THR A 1018 20.00 7.46 -4.44
C THR A 1018 18.58 7.67 -3.90
N GLY A 1019 17.54 7.85 -4.73
CA GLY A 1019 16.24 8.34 -4.22
C GLY A 1019 15.58 9.38 -5.09
N GLN A 1020 14.55 9.12 -5.91
CA GLN A 1020 13.72 10.23 -6.41
C GLN A 1020 12.88 10.85 -5.28
N GLN A 1021 13.33 12.01 -4.81
CA GLN A 1021 12.51 12.88 -3.96
C GLN A 1021 11.29 13.35 -4.74
N PRO A 1022 10.13 13.53 -4.07
CA PRO A 1022 9.01 14.17 -4.72
C PRO A 1022 9.40 15.58 -5.17
N ASN A 1023 8.77 16.08 -6.23
CA ASN A 1023 8.84 17.48 -6.64
C ASN A 1023 8.04 18.37 -5.68
N LEU A 1024 6.96 17.85 -5.09
CA LEU A 1024 6.13 18.50 -4.07
C LEU A 1024 5.83 17.56 -2.91
N TYR A 1025 5.90 18.09 -1.70
CA TYR A 1025 5.50 17.39 -0.49
C TYR A 1025 4.73 18.35 0.40
N ASP A 1026 3.59 17.90 0.92
CA ASP A 1026 2.93 18.59 2.04
C ASP A 1026 2.17 17.60 2.93
N ARG A 1027 1.92 18.03 4.17
CA ARG A 1027 1.18 17.27 5.18
C ARG A 1027 0.24 18.19 5.95
N GLN A 1028 -1.06 17.98 5.78
CA GLN A 1028 -2.10 18.86 6.30
C GLN A 1028 -3.14 18.13 7.12
N LYS A 1029 -3.72 18.81 8.13
CA LYS A 1029 -4.93 18.33 8.81
C LYS A 1029 -6.16 18.68 7.98
N ILE A 1030 -6.99 17.68 7.72
CA ILE A 1030 -8.30 17.83 7.11
C ILE A 1030 -9.34 17.42 8.16
N TYR A 1031 -10.34 18.26 8.38
CA TYR A 1031 -11.30 18.10 9.47
C TYR A 1031 -12.57 17.39 9.01
N ASP A 1032 -13.06 16.49 9.85
CA ASP A 1032 -14.33 15.79 9.63
C ASP A 1032 -15.50 16.78 9.65
N GLU A 1033 -16.53 16.50 8.85
CA GLU A 1033 -17.71 17.34 8.76
C GLU A 1033 -18.66 17.05 9.94
N ARG A 1034 -18.97 18.08 10.73
CA ARG A 1034 -19.93 17.97 11.83
C ARG A 1034 -21.37 18.09 11.29
N GLY A 1035 -22.19 17.10 11.58
CA GLY A 1035 -23.61 17.04 11.27
C GLY A 1035 -24.52 17.33 12.47
N SER A 1036 -25.68 16.68 12.50
CA SER A 1036 -26.68 16.79 13.56
C SER A 1036 -26.21 16.22 14.90
N ALA A 1037 -26.95 16.51 15.97
CA ALA A 1037 -26.73 15.84 17.27
C ALA A 1037 -27.04 14.33 17.17
N CYS A 1038 -26.37 13.53 18.01
CA CYS A 1038 -26.58 12.09 18.14
C CYS A 1038 -26.71 11.68 19.61
N ASN A 1039 -27.60 10.73 19.89
CA ASN A 1039 -27.77 10.11 21.21
C ASN A 1039 -28.30 8.66 21.06
N SER A 1040 -28.55 7.98 22.18
CA SER A 1040 -29.13 6.62 22.16
C SER A 1040 -30.44 6.59 21.38
N GLY A 1041 -30.52 5.77 20.33
CA GLY A 1041 -31.70 5.61 19.48
C GLY A 1041 -31.80 6.56 18.28
N ILE A 1042 -30.92 7.55 18.15
CA ILE A 1042 -30.81 8.39 16.93
C ILE A 1042 -29.48 8.06 16.24
N ALA A 1043 -29.56 7.18 15.24
CA ALA A 1043 -28.41 6.84 14.42
C ALA A 1043 -27.98 8.05 13.57
N CYS A 1044 -26.67 8.22 13.41
CA CYS A 1044 -26.14 9.11 12.40
C CYS A 1044 -26.49 8.58 10.99
N SER A 1045 -26.49 9.47 10.00
CA SER A 1045 -26.68 9.03 8.60
C SER A 1045 -25.54 8.10 8.17
N ALA A 1046 -25.78 7.28 7.15
CA ALA A 1046 -24.76 6.38 6.60
C ALA A 1046 -23.44 7.11 6.31
N GLY A 1047 -22.32 6.49 6.69
CA GLY A 1047 -20.98 7.08 6.60
C GLY A 1047 -20.66 8.15 7.65
N GLN A 1048 -21.52 8.34 8.66
CA GLN A 1048 -21.26 9.22 9.81
C GLN A 1048 -21.24 8.45 11.11
N PHE A 1049 -20.41 8.87 12.06
CA PHE A 1049 -20.35 8.26 13.40
C PHE A 1049 -20.66 9.28 14.49
N CYS A 1050 -21.16 8.79 15.64
CA CYS A 1050 -21.41 9.64 16.78
C CYS A 1050 -20.11 9.91 17.55
N GLY A 1051 -19.71 11.18 17.61
CA GLY A 1051 -18.52 11.63 18.31
C GLY A 1051 -18.71 11.74 19.83
N ILE A 1052 -17.61 11.84 20.56
CA ILE A 1052 -17.56 12.10 22.00
C ILE A 1052 -18.33 13.36 22.46
N ASP A 1053 -18.55 14.35 21.59
CA ASP A 1053 -19.34 15.56 21.87
C ASP A 1053 -20.84 15.42 21.56
N GLN A 1054 -21.31 14.20 21.25
CA GLN A 1054 -22.70 13.91 20.86
C GLN A 1054 -23.14 14.58 19.56
N SER A 1055 -22.22 14.77 18.61
CA SER A 1055 -22.53 15.17 17.23
C SER A 1055 -22.16 14.06 16.25
N CYS A 1056 -22.90 13.95 15.15
CA CYS A 1056 -22.53 13.11 14.03
C CYS A 1056 -21.34 13.73 13.30
N TYR A 1057 -20.35 12.93 12.95
CA TYR A 1057 -19.19 13.33 12.15
C TYR A 1057 -19.08 12.45 10.92
N ARG A 1058 -18.95 13.08 9.75
CA ARG A 1058 -18.54 12.40 8.52
C ARG A 1058 -17.02 12.45 8.43
N PRO A 1059 -16.33 11.30 8.35
CA PRO A 1059 -14.91 11.28 8.11
C PRO A 1059 -14.56 12.07 6.83
N ALA A 1060 -13.66 13.05 6.93
CA ALA A 1060 -13.26 13.88 5.79
C ALA A 1060 -12.57 13.06 4.70
N LEU A 1061 -12.97 13.16 3.43
CA LEU A 1061 -12.41 12.31 2.38
C LEU A 1061 -12.53 10.83 2.77
N ARG A 1062 -13.70 10.41 3.29
CA ARG A 1062 -14.06 9.00 3.45
C ARG A 1062 -14.00 8.33 2.08
N THR A 1063 -14.70 8.93 1.12
CA THR A 1063 -14.65 8.59 -0.30
C THR A 1063 -14.00 9.71 -1.10
N LEU A 1064 -13.38 9.37 -2.22
CA LEU A 1064 -12.78 10.32 -3.15
C LEU A 1064 -13.41 10.24 -4.53
N ARG A 1065 -13.65 11.40 -5.12
CA ARG A 1065 -13.88 11.55 -6.55
C ARG A 1065 -12.69 12.25 -7.16
N LEU A 1066 -12.19 11.71 -8.27
CA LEU A 1066 -11.00 12.24 -8.95
C LEU A 1066 -11.42 12.95 -10.21
N GLY A 1067 -10.67 13.99 -10.57
CA GLY A 1067 -10.97 14.74 -11.77
C GLY A 1067 -9.94 15.80 -12.07
N PHE A 1068 -10.27 16.59 -13.08
CA PHE A 1068 -9.48 17.73 -13.50
C PHE A 1068 -10.38 18.94 -13.65
N THR A 1069 -9.85 20.10 -13.27
CA THR A 1069 -10.49 21.39 -13.52
C THR A 1069 -9.54 22.26 -14.32
N ASN A 1070 -10.08 23.10 -15.19
CA ASN A 1070 -9.34 24.13 -15.87
C ASN A 1070 -10.20 25.39 -16.04
N SER A 1071 -9.55 26.45 -16.51
CA SER A 1071 -10.24 27.66 -16.96
C SER A 1071 -9.53 28.24 -18.18
N GLN A 1072 -10.19 29.12 -18.93
CA GLN A 1072 -9.56 29.94 -19.96
C GLN A 1072 -9.79 31.43 -19.72
N ASP A 1073 -8.92 32.27 -20.26
CA ASP A 1073 -9.00 33.73 -20.13
C ASP A 1073 -8.76 34.43 -21.49
N SER A 1074 -7.91 35.46 -21.54
CA SER A 1074 -7.45 36.09 -22.78
C SER A 1074 -6.53 35.22 -23.64
N ASN A 1075 -5.92 34.18 -23.09
CA ASN A 1075 -5.03 33.25 -23.80
C ASN A 1075 -5.69 31.86 -23.88
N ASP A 1076 -5.58 31.23 -25.05
CA ASP A 1076 -6.01 29.85 -25.25
C ASP A 1076 -4.90 28.87 -24.89
N GLU A 1077 -5.28 27.71 -24.38
CA GLU A 1077 -4.38 26.59 -24.14
C GLU A 1077 -5.13 25.29 -24.43
N VAL A 1078 -4.44 24.28 -24.95
CA VAL A 1078 -4.99 22.92 -25.06
C VAL A 1078 -4.03 21.95 -24.42
N ILE A 1079 -4.51 21.20 -23.43
CA ILE A 1079 -3.79 20.19 -22.66
C ILE A 1079 -4.42 18.83 -22.96
N SER A 1080 -3.61 17.89 -23.44
CA SER A 1080 -4.01 16.50 -23.65
C SER A 1080 -3.51 15.61 -22.52
N ILE A 1081 -4.40 14.93 -21.82
CA ILE A 1081 -4.10 14.01 -20.70
C ILE A 1081 -4.39 12.58 -21.15
N THR A 1082 -3.42 11.69 -20.96
CA THR A 1082 -3.46 10.27 -21.35
C THR A 1082 -2.81 9.39 -20.29
N ASN A 1083 -2.97 8.06 -20.40
CA ASN A 1083 -2.44 7.07 -19.46
C ASN A 1083 -2.81 7.36 -18.00
N LEU A 1084 -4.06 7.79 -17.79
CA LEU A 1084 -4.58 8.05 -16.46
C LEU A 1084 -5.05 6.75 -15.82
N PHE A 1085 -4.51 6.45 -14.65
CA PHE A 1085 -5.00 5.38 -13.79
C PHE A 1085 -4.74 5.74 -12.34
N SER A 1086 -5.58 5.21 -11.46
CA SER A 1086 -5.45 5.42 -10.01
C SER A 1086 -5.70 4.13 -9.27
N THR A 1087 -4.95 3.90 -8.21
CA THR A 1087 -5.01 2.69 -7.38
C THR A 1087 -5.01 3.09 -5.91
N GLU A 1088 -5.73 2.35 -5.08
CA GLU A 1088 -5.68 2.54 -3.63
C GLU A 1088 -4.27 2.18 -3.10
N LEU A 1089 -3.84 2.88 -2.06
CA LEU A 1089 -2.60 2.54 -1.35
C LEU A 1089 -2.87 1.37 -0.39
N PRO A 1090 -1.85 0.55 -0.07
CA PRO A 1090 -1.98 -0.59 0.82
C PRO A 1090 -2.21 -0.22 2.29
#